data_AF-A0A9E1RQG0-F1
#
_entry.id   AF-A0A9E1RQG0-F1
#
_cell.length_a   1.000
_cell.length_b   1.000
_cell.length_c   1.000
_cell.angle_alpha   90.00
_cell.angle_beta   90.00
_cell.angle_gamma   90.00
#
_symmetry.space_group_name_H-M   'P 1'
#
loop_
_entity.id
_entity.type
_entity.pdbx_description
1 polymer ?
#
loop_
_entity_poly.entity_id
_entity_poly.type
_entity_poly.pdbx_seq_one_letter_code
_entity_poly.pdbx_strand_id
1 'polypeptide(L)'
;MPRRDDISSILLIGSGPIVIGQACEFDYSGTQACRVLRDEGYRVILANSNPATIMTDPEFADATYIEPLTLEVLTEIIKVEKPDALLPTLGGQTALNLAMEAVEAGVLDKYNVELIGADAEAIATAEDRERFKIAMIEIGLEVPLSASARGTGDTKQEQLETGMAKAREAVETIGLPVIIRPAYILGGKGTGFAHTMEEFEFVASHGLESSPISEILIEESIKGWKEFELEVMRDHADNCVVVCAIENLDPMGVHTGDSITVAPAQTLTDVEYQKMRDDAFAVMRRVGVETGGSNVQFAVDPVDGRQVVIEMNPRVSRSSALASKATGFPIAKIAARLAVGYTLDEVPNDITEKTPASFEPTIDYVVTKIPRWNFEKFSGTPSVLGSQMQAVGEVMAIGRTFTESLQKALRSLELGRFGLNCDPGEALLDDVPIDELLAQSAIGAPERIWELEAVLRRGKTVDEVYEATKVDPWFLDQMLVISEERARLEAVGFADMGRADWRRAKRHGFSDEQLAYLWQVELTTVRAARREAGVFPTYKTVDTCGAEFEADTPYHYSTWEDDSEVAPSDRPKVIILGSGPNRIGQGIEFDYCCVHASFALRDAGYETIMVNCNPETVSTDYDTSDRLYFEPLTYDDVMNIIEAEIASAEAGGGPGIAGIIVSLGGQTPLKLAGELPRELIAGTSPDSIDLAEDRERWNALCERLDIAQPPGGTATTVEEAIAVVNKVGYPALMRPSYVLGGRAMTIVHDEQGLRDAMAELASMGSLGREGGLSAERPVLVDRFLEDAIEVDVDSIRDSTGEVLIGGIMEHVEEAGVHSGDSACMIPPQSLPPQTIADLEAVTAALATELEVIGLLNVQFAVTNDGGERNIYVLEANPRASRTVPFVAKATGRPLVKIATRVMLGASLEELRSEGMLGDIAPGDHVAVKEAVLPFNRFPESDQLLGPEMRSTGEVMGIDLGVGLAFAKSQIAAGTKMPDAGAIFFSVADRDKAMGIEAARSYAELGFDIIATAGTAAALRAEGVEVAGVAAKVGAPAGEHDGSVSLPDAVELIEKQRLVMVINTPRGRGAHADGDYIRRAASRAGLPLFTTIAAARAAANGIAAQREHPLVVRPLQAYHRGVHL
;
A
#
# COMPACT_ATOMS: atom_id res chain seq x y z
N MET A 1 -2.10 29.85 -28.98
CA MET A 1 -2.52 28.55 -28.43
C MET A 1 -2.33 28.66 -26.93
N PRO A 2 -3.20 28.07 -26.12
CA PRO A 2 -3.10 28.16 -24.66
C PRO A 2 -1.89 27.41 -24.09
N ARG A 3 -1.47 26.34 -24.77
CA ARG A 3 -0.19 25.66 -24.53
C ARG A 3 0.99 26.64 -24.51
N ARG A 4 1.83 26.54 -23.48
CA ARG A 4 3.11 27.23 -23.35
C ARG A 4 4.16 26.73 -24.33
N ASP A 5 4.53 27.56 -25.30
CA ASP A 5 5.58 27.29 -26.30
C ASP A 5 7.00 27.66 -25.83
N ASP A 6 7.12 28.31 -24.66
CA ASP A 6 8.41 28.63 -24.02
C ASP A 6 9.01 27.44 -23.25
N ILE A 7 8.21 26.41 -22.97
CA ILE A 7 8.62 25.14 -22.38
C ILE A 7 8.67 24.09 -23.48
N SER A 8 9.74 23.32 -23.57
CA SER A 8 9.87 22.18 -24.49
C SER A 8 9.99 20.84 -23.75
N SER A 9 10.50 20.87 -22.52
CA SER A 9 10.80 19.70 -21.72
C SER A 9 10.45 19.89 -20.25
N ILE A 10 9.82 18.88 -19.65
CA ILE A 10 9.27 18.93 -18.29
C ILE A 10 9.79 17.74 -17.50
N LEU A 11 10.35 18.01 -16.32
CA LEU A 11 10.75 17.01 -15.34
C LEU A 11 9.62 16.81 -14.30
N LEU A 12 9.09 15.60 -14.24
CA LEU A 12 8.15 15.17 -13.21
C LEU A 12 8.90 14.38 -12.14
N ILE A 13 8.54 14.61 -10.88
CA ILE A 13 9.01 13.82 -9.75
C ILE A 13 7.86 12.91 -9.30
N GLY A 14 8.08 11.60 -9.31
CA GLY A 14 7.15 10.62 -8.76
C GLY A 14 7.23 10.54 -7.23
N SER A 15 6.39 9.72 -6.62
CA SER A 15 6.32 9.57 -5.16
C SER A 15 7.45 8.71 -4.56
N GLY A 16 8.10 7.88 -5.37
CA GLY A 16 9.00 6.84 -4.87
C GLY A 16 8.23 5.58 -4.44
N PRO A 17 8.73 4.83 -3.47
CA PRO A 17 8.10 3.59 -3.01
C PRO A 17 6.74 3.84 -2.35
N ILE A 18 5.89 2.81 -2.39
CA ILE A 18 4.61 2.79 -1.67
C ILE A 18 4.88 2.72 -0.16
N VAL A 19 4.35 3.69 0.58
CA VAL A 19 4.39 3.74 2.05
C VAL A 19 3.01 4.11 2.60
N ILE A 20 2.75 3.76 3.86
CA ILE A 20 1.51 4.19 4.54
C ILE A 20 1.41 5.73 4.51
N GLY A 21 0.32 6.22 3.92
CA GLY A 21 0.04 7.63 3.70
C GLY A 21 0.44 8.17 2.32
N GLN A 22 1.22 7.43 1.54
CA GLN A 22 1.63 7.80 0.18
C GLN A 22 1.73 6.54 -0.70
N ALA A 23 0.63 6.20 -1.37
CA ALA A 23 0.47 4.91 -2.03
C ALA A 23 0.26 5.04 -3.55
N CYS A 24 -0.65 4.22 -4.12
CA CYS A 24 -0.80 4.03 -5.56
C CYS A 24 -1.39 5.27 -6.27
N GLU A 25 -2.04 6.17 -5.52
CA GLU A 25 -2.70 7.37 -6.04
C GLU A 25 -1.76 8.27 -6.87
N PHE A 26 -0.45 8.20 -6.60
CA PHE A 26 0.58 8.95 -7.30
C PHE A 26 1.10 8.26 -8.57
N ASP A 27 1.01 6.92 -8.67
CA ASP A 27 1.22 6.24 -9.96
C ASP A 27 0.06 6.54 -10.91
N TYR A 28 -1.18 6.50 -10.42
CA TYR A 28 -2.34 6.94 -11.17
C TYR A 28 -2.19 8.39 -11.67
N SER A 29 -1.92 9.32 -10.74
CA SER A 29 -1.79 10.74 -11.08
C SER A 29 -0.60 11.02 -12.01
N GLY A 30 0.55 10.38 -11.73
CA GLY A 30 1.76 10.50 -12.54
C GLY A 30 1.60 9.94 -13.95
N THR A 31 0.95 8.78 -14.08
CA THR A 31 0.65 8.14 -15.38
C THR A 31 -0.23 9.05 -16.24
N GLN A 32 -1.29 9.62 -15.67
CA GLN A 32 -2.16 10.55 -16.38
C GLN A 32 -1.39 11.77 -16.89
N ALA A 33 -0.55 12.37 -16.04
CA ALA A 33 0.22 13.55 -16.42
C ALA A 33 1.28 13.27 -17.47
N CYS A 34 2.05 12.17 -17.34
CA CYS A 34 3.04 11.76 -18.33
C CYS A 34 2.41 11.63 -19.72
N ARG A 35 1.27 10.91 -19.81
CA ARG A 35 0.54 10.72 -21.06
C ARG A 35 0.07 12.05 -21.66
N VAL A 36 -0.57 12.89 -20.85
CA VAL A 36 -1.16 14.15 -21.30
C VAL A 36 -0.09 15.13 -21.78
N LEU A 37 0.98 15.32 -21.02
CA LEU A 37 2.06 16.22 -21.41
C LEU A 37 2.75 15.74 -22.70
N ARG A 38 2.88 14.44 -22.88
CA ARG A 38 3.41 13.85 -24.11
C ARG A 38 2.47 14.04 -25.30
N ASP A 39 1.16 13.89 -25.12
CA ASP A 39 0.15 14.14 -26.16
C ASP A 39 0.11 15.62 -26.58
N GLU A 40 0.35 16.54 -25.65
CA GLU A 40 0.54 17.98 -25.93
C GLU A 40 1.89 18.28 -26.61
N GLY A 41 2.75 17.28 -26.82
CA GLY A 41 4.01 17.38 -27.55
C GLY A 41 5.18 17.92 -26.74
N TYR A 42 5.15 17.81 -25.40
CA TYR A 42 6.30 18.06 -24.55
C TYR A 42 7.22 16.85 -24.50
N ARG A 43 8.51 17.11 -24.30
CA ARG A 43 9.45 16.07 -23.88
C ARG A 43 9.28 15.81 -22.39
N VAL A 44 8.90 14.60 -22.02
CA VAL A 44 8.63 14.21 -20.63
C VAL A 44 9.84 13.48 -20.04
N ILE A 45 10.37 14.01 -18.95
CA ILE A 45 11.41 13.37 -18.13
C ILE A 45 10.76 12.99 -16.81
N LEU A 46 10.95 11.75 -16.36
CA LEU A 46 10.37 11.27 -15.11
C LEU A 46 11.46 10.75 -14.18
N ALA A 47 11.42 11.12 -12.90
CA ALA A 47 12.22 10.50 -11.84
C ALA A 47 11.30 9.80 -10.82
N ASN A 48 11.40 8.48 -10.69
CA ASN A 48 10.67 7.71 -9.68
C ASN A 48 11.42 6.40 -9.38
N SER A 49 11.74 6.13 -8.12
CA SER A 49 12.50 4.93 -7.71
C SER A 49 11.70 3.63 -7.69
N ASN A 50 10.37 3.68 -7.78
CA ASN A 50 9.51 2.51 -7.68
C ASN A 50 9.32 1.80 -9.04
N PRO A 51 9.83 0.56 -9.21
CA PRO A 51 9.77 -0.18 -10.47
C PRO A 51 8.38 -0.75 -10.78
N ALA A 52 7.49 -0.86 -9.79
CA ALA A 52 6.18 -1.46 -9.94
C ALA A 52 5.11 -0.52 -10.52
N THR A 53 5.49 0.70 -10.86
CA THR A 53 4.58 1.73 -11.36
C THR A 53 4.39 1.66 -12.89
N ILE A 54 3.22 2.06 -13.37
CA ILE A 54 2.93 2.22 -14.81
C ILE A 54 3.63 3.48 -15.35
N MET A 55 3.69 4.55 -14.57
CA MET A 55 4.35 5.79 -15.00
C MET A 55 5.84 5.60 -15.36
N THR A 56 6.50 4.59 -14.78
CA THR A 56 7.91 4.26 -15.09
C THR A 56 8.09 3.31 -16.27
N ASP A 57 7.00 2.94 -16.96
CA ASP A 57 7.15 2.19 -18.19
C ASP A 57 7.84 3.05 -19.26
N PRO A 58 8.78 2.47 -20.04
CA PRO A 58 9.57 3.21 -21.03
C PRO A 58 8.75 3.97 -22.08
N GLU A 59 7.48 3.62 -22.27
CA GLU A 59 6.56 4.18 -23.28
C GLU A 59 5.81 5.45 -22.82
N PHE A 60 5.78 5.73 -21.50
CA PHE A 60 5.03 6.87 -20.94
C PHE A 60 5.85 8.16 -20.83
N ALA A 61 7.18 8.08 -20.81
CA ALA A 61 8.07 9.23 -20.78
C ALA A 61 9.24 9.06 -21.76
N ASP A 62 9.81 10.16 -22.25
CA ASP A 62 10.95 10.14 -23.17
C ASP A 62 12.26 9.75 -22.47
N ALA A 63 12.37 10.07 -21.17
CA ALA A 63 13.49 9.68 -20.30
C ALA A 63 12.98 9.32 -18.91
N THR A 64 13.02 8.03 -18.58
CA THR A 64 12.52 7.50 -17.30
C THR A 64 13.68 7.12 -16.39
N TYR A 65 13.84 7.80 -15.26
CA TYR A 65 14.86 7.52 -14.26
C TYR A 65 14.26 6.73 -13.10
N ILE A 66 14.63 5.45 -13.03
CA ILE A 66 14.44 4.63 -11.82
C ILE A 66 15.69 4.79 -10.96
N GLU A 67 15.73 5.89 -10.22
CA GLU A 67 16.88 6.34 -9.42
C GLU A 67 16.40 6.87 -8.05
N PRO A 68 17.28 6.94 -7.03
CA PRO A 68 16.91 7.46 -5.72
C PRO A 68 16.42 8.91 -5.77
N LEU A 69 15.33 9.23 -5.09
CA LEU A 69 14.75 10.58 -5.06
C LEU A 69 15.43 11.46 -4.02
N THR A 70 16.68 11.86 -4.30
CA THR A 70 17.47 12.76 -3.45
C THR A 70 17.90 14.00 -4.21
N LEU A 71 18.22 15.08 -3.49
CA LEU A 71 18.68 16.34 -4.10
C LEU A 71 19.92 16.12 -4.99
N GLU A 72 20.85 15.27 -4.56
CA GLU A 72 22.06 14.96 -5.33
C GLU A 72 21.73 14.31 -6.67
N VAL A 73 20.89 13.27 -6.66
CA VAL A 73 20.49 12.54 -7.86
C VAL A 73 19.63 13.41 -8.78
N LEU A 74 18.66 14.14 -8.23
CA LEU A 74 17.83 15.07 -9.00
C LEU A 74 18.70 16.13 -9.69
N THR A 75 19.72 16.64 -9.01
CA THR A 75 20.68 17.59 -9.58
C THR A 75 21.45 16.99 -10.76
N GLU A 76 21.84 15.71 -10.68
CA GLU A 76 22.47 15.01 -11.81
C GLU A 76 21.50 14.81 -12.98
N ILE A 77 20.24 14.45 -12.72
CA ILE A 77 19.20 14.35 -13.76
C ILE A 77 19.02 15.71 -14.45
N ILE A 78 18.89 16.80 -13.70
CA ILE A 78 18.75 18.16 -14.25
C ILE A 78 19.99 18.55 -15.07
N LYS A 79 21.21 18.20 -14.64
CA LYS A 79 22.44 18.47 -15.39
C LYS A 79 22.47 17.77 -16.74
N VAL A 80 22.05 16.50 -16.77
CA VAL A 80 22.05 15.66 -17.97
C VAL A 80 20.93 16.09 -18.91
N GLU A 81 19.72 16.22 -18.38
CA GLU A 81 18.50 16.37 -19.17
C GLU A 81 18.14 17.82 -19.50
N LYS A 82 18.57 18.77 -18.66
CA LYS A 82 18.32 20.22 -18.80
C LYS A 82 16.85 20.53 -19.08
N PRO A 83 15.92 20.10 -18.21
CA PRO A 83 14.50 20.40 -18.37
C PRO A 83 14.26 21.91 -18.35
N ASP A 84 13.26 22.38 -19.10
CA ASP A 84 12.84 23.78 -19.03
C ASP A 84 11.98 24.04 -17.79
N ALA A 85 11.20 23.05 -17.35
CA ALA A 85 10.33 23.14 -16.18
C ALA A 85 10.35 21.88 -15.30
N LEU A 86 9.98 22.04 -14.03
CA LEU A 86 9.81 21.00 -13.03
C LEU A 86 8.38 21.04 -12.47
N LEU A 87 7.69 19.89 -12.49
CA LEU A 87 6.32 19.73 -12.00
C LEU A 87 6.31 18.83 -10.74
N PRO A 88 6.18 19.41 -9.53
CA PRO A 88 6.32 18.67 -8.27
C PRO A 88 4.98 18.22 -7.65
N THR A 89 3.85 18.63 -8.23
CA THR A 89 2.52 18.52 -7.59
C THR A 89 1.83 17.19 -7.79
N LEU A 90 2.52 16.19 -8.36
CA LEU A 90 1.96 14.89 -8.74
C LEU A 90 2.61 13.68 -8.04
N GLY A 91 3.69 13.91 -7.28
CA GLY A 91 4.46 12.86 -6.60
C GLY A 91 4.37 12.94 -5.08
N GLY A 92 3.25 13.40 -4.54
CA GLY A 92 3.01 13.46 -3.10
C GLY A 92 3.99 14.36 -2.34
N GLN A 93 4.25 14.01 -1.08
CA GLN A 93 5.15 14.78 -0.22
C GLN A 93 6.61 14.66 -0.66
N THR A 94 7.02 13.48 -1.15
CA THR A 94 8.39 13.27 -1.65
C THR A 94 8.74 14.30 -2.71
N ALA A 95 7.85 14.52 -3.69
CA ALA A 95 8.10 15.44 -4.79
C ALA A 95 8.14 16.92 -4.32
N LEU A 96 7.21 17.33 -3.45
CA LEU A 96 7.21 18.69 -2.90
C LEU A 96 8.47 18.98 -2.09
N ASN A 97 8.84 18.09 -1.16
CA ASN A 97 10.03 18.26 -0.34
C ASN A 97 11.29 18.37 -1.20
N LEU A 98 11.45 17.46 -2.17
CA LEU A 98 12.61 17.43 -3.03
C LEU A 98 12.69 18.67 -3.94
N ALA A 99 11.56 19.18 -4.42
CA ALA A 99 11.50 20.42 -5.18
C ALA A 99 11.89 21.63 -4.33
N MET A 100 11.41 21.71 -3.08
CA MET A 100 11.77 22.78 -2.15
C MET A 100 13.25 22.71 -1.75
N GLU A 101 13.80 21.52 -1.50
CA GLU A 101 15.24 21.33 -1.30
C GLU A 101 16.06 21.83 -2.50
N ALA A 102 15.58 21.59 -3.73
CA ALA A 102 16.25 22.07 -4.95
C ALA A 102 16.16 23.59 -5.12
N VAL A 103 15.05 24.22 -4.72
CA VAL A 103 14.88 25.67 -4.66
C VAL A 103 15.84 26.27 -3.63
N GLU A 104 15.86 25.76 -2.40
CA GLU A 104 16.72 26.24 -1.31
C GLU A 104 18.21 26.10 -1.63
N ALA A 105 18.59 25.02 -2.32
CA ALA A 105 19.95 24.79 -2.79
C ALA A 105 20.34 25.63 -4.03
N GLY A 106 19.39 26.39 -4.61
CA GLY A 106 19.61 27.20 -5.81
C GLY A 106 19.88 26.39 -7.07
N VAL A 107 19.44 25.11 -7.11
CA VAL A 107 19.65 24.21 -8.25
C VAL A 107 18.81 24.66 -9.44
N LEU A 108 17.52 24.96 -9.21
CA LEU A 108 16.60 25.36 -10.28
C LEU A 108 17.06 26.66 -10.96
N ASP A 109 17.43 27.67 -10.17
CA ASP A 109 18.01 28.93 -10.67
C ASP A 109 19.30 28.71 -11.47
N LYS A 110 20.19 27.85 -10.96
CA LYS A 110 21.49 27.57 -11.60
C LYS A 110 21.34 26.94 -12.99
N TYR A 111 20.32 26.11 -13.20
CA TYR A 111 20.06 25.43 -14.46
C TYR A 111 18.91 26.04 -15.27
N ASN A 112 18.32 27.15 -14.80
CA ASN A 112 17.20 27.84 -15.43
C ASN A 112 15.99 26.90 -15.64
N VAL A 113 15.62 26.18 -14.58
CA VAL A 113 14.44 25.31 -14.55
C VAL A 113 13.30 26.04 -13.85
N GLU A 114 12.18 26.22 -14.52
CA GLU A 114 10.99 26.86 -13.94
C GLU A 114 10.18 25.88 -13.09
N LEU A 115 9.72 26.30 -11.92
CA LEU A 115 8.78 25.51 -11.11
C LEU A 115 7.35 25.80 -11.58
N ILE A 116 6.63 24.78 -12.06
CA ILE A 116 5.26 24.90 -12.59
C ILE A 116 4.25 24.09 -11.77
N GLY A 117 2.96 24.38 -11.93
CA GLY A 117 1.87 23.77 -11.14
C GLY A 117 1.61 24.51 -9.84
N ALA A 118 2.59 24.51 -8.94
CA ALA A 118 2.60 25.31 -7.71
C ALA A 118 3.98 25.94 -7.50
N ASP A 119 4.02 27.23 -7.17
CA ASP A 119 5.28 27.92 -6.90
C ASP A 119 5.81 27.63 -5.47
N ALA A 120 7.05 28.01 -5.22
CA ALA A 120 7.72 27.74 -3.95
C ALA A 120 7.06 28.44 -2.75
N GLU A 121 6.44 29.61 -2.97
CA GLU A 121 5.78 30.37 -1.90
C GLU A 121 4.43 29.75 -1.53
N ALA A 122 3.69 29.25 -2.52
CA ALA A 122 2.44 28.52 -2.33
C ALA A 122 2.68 27.21 -1.59
N ILE A 123 3.68 26.42 -2.01
CA ILE A 123 4.06 25.18 -1.33
C ILE A 123 4.46 25.49 0.12
N ALA A 124 5.36 26.44 0.33
CA ALA A 124 5.83 26.77 1.68
C ALA A 124 4.74 27.38 2.58
N THR A 125 3.77 28.09 2.01
CA THR A 125 2.64 28.65 2.76
C THR A 125 1.64 27.58 3.20
N ALA A 126 1.41 26.56 2.37
CA ALA A 126 0.48 25.47 2.71
C ALA A 126 1.12 24.44 3.66
N GLU A 127 2.37 24.06 3.42
CA GLU A 127 3.05 22.98 4.16
C GLU A 127 3.54 23.43 5.56
N ASP A 128 3.88 24.71 5.73
CA ASP A 128 4.20 25.27 7.05
C ASP A 128 2.90 25.65 7.78
N ARG A 129 2.58 24.90 8.84
CA ARG A 129 1.36 25.08 9.63
C ARG A 129 1.20 26.48 10.22
N GLU A 130 2.28 27.14 10.63
CA GLU A 130 2.19 28.49 11.22
C GLU A 130 1.96 29.52 10.12
N ARG A 131 2.64 29.38 8.97
CA ARG A 131 2.39 30.25 7.81
C ARG A 131 0.97 30.09 7.30
N PHE A 132 0.48 28.85 7.18
CA PHE A 132 -0.89 28.55 6.79
C PHE A 132 -1.89 29.19 7.75
N LYS A 133 -1.71 28.98 9.06
CA LYS A 133 -2.54 29.59 10.11
C LYS A 133 -2.63 31.10 9.98
N ILE A 134 -1.49 31.78 9.86
CA ILE A 134 -1.43 33.23 9.70
C ILE A 134 -2.17 33.63 8.42
N ALA A 135 -1.92 32.93 7.31
CA ALA A 135 -2.57 33.20 6.04
C ALA A 135 -4.10 33.07 6.10
N MET A 136 -4.63 32.07 6.82
CA MET A 136 -6.08 31.87 7.01
C MET A 136 -6.70 33.00 7.85
N ILE A 137 -6.04 33.38 8.94
CA ILE A 137 -6.51 34.48 9.80
C ILE A 137 -6.53 35.82 9.04
N GLU A 138 -5.54 36.07 8.19
CA GLU A 138 -5.47 37.29 7.37
C GLU A 138 -6.65 37.46 6.41
N ILE A 139 -7.19 36.35 5.89
CA ILE A 139 -8.37 36.35 5.01
C ILE A 139 -9.70 36.19 5.77
N GLY A 140 -9.65 36.17 7.11
CA GLY A 140 -10.82 36.12 7.97
C GLY A 140 -11.44 34.73 8.15
N LEU A 141 -10.68 33.67 7.86
CA LEU A 141 -11.11 32.30 8.13
C LEU A 141 -10.71 31.88 9.55
N GLU A 142 -11.56 31.08 10.18
CA GLU A 142 -11.27 30.52 11.49
C GLU A 142 -10.41 29.27 11.36
N VAL A 143 -9.52 29.09 12.33
CA VAL A 143 -8.68 27.91 12.54
C VAL A 143 -8.83 27.48 14.00
N PRO A 144 -8.48 26.24 14.38
CA PRO A 144 -8.43 25.86 15.79
C PRO A 144 -7.54 26.81 16.59
N LEU A 145 -8.02 27.27 17.74
CA LEU A 145 -7.24 28.15 18.60
C LEU A 145 -6.04 27.40 19.14
N SER A 146 -4.83 27.89 18.89
CA SER A 146 -3.60 27.26 19.37
C SER A 146 -2.54 28.26 19.81
N ALA A 147 -1.74 27.86 20.80
CA ALA A 147 -0.62 28.62 21.33
C ALA A 147 0.52 27.71 21.82
N SER A 148 1.76 28.11 21.54
CA SER A 148 2.95 27.42 22.04
C SER A 148 3.35 27.93 23.43
N ALA A 149 3.62 27.01 24.34
CA ALA A 149 4.17 27.27 25.66
C ALA A 149 5.58 26.69 25.74
N ARG A 150 6.59 27.56 25.68
CA ARG A 150 8.01 27.19 25.79
C ARG A 150 8.63 27.68 27.09
N GLY A 151 9.24 26.74 27.80
CA GLY A 151 10.09 26.96 28.96
C GLY A 151 11.37 27.72 28.65
N THR A 152 11.74 28.65 29.53
CA THR A 152 12.95 29.47 29.42
C THR A 152 13.67 29.53 30.76
N GLY A 153 15.00 29.35 30.76
CA GLY A 153 15.79 29.37 31.99
C GLY A 153 17.13 28.63 31.81
N ASP A 154 18.04 28.83 32.76
CA ASP A 154 19.38 28.23 32.73
C ASP A 154 19.35 26.77 33.24
N THR A 155 18.30 26.39 33.97
CA THR A 155 18.08 25.03 34.47
C THR A 155 16.79 24.39 33.92
N LYS A 156 16.76 23.06 33.81
CA LYS A 156 15.55 22.33 33.35
C LYS A 156 14.35 22.60 34.28
N GLN A 157 14.57 22.74 35.58
CA GLN A 157 13.52 23.06 36.54
C GLN A 157 12.88 24.43 36.25
N GLU A 158 13.69 25.47 36.02
CA GLU A 158 13.19 26.81 35.65
C GLU A 158 12.45 26.79 34.30
N GLN A 159 12.94 26.01 33.33
CA GLN A 159 12.26 25.83 32.05
C GLN A 159 10.89 25.19 32.22
N LEU A 160 10.76 24.14 33.04
CA LEU A 160 9.47 23.50 33.30
C LEU A 160 8.50 24.46 34.01
N GLU A 161 8.97 25.19 35.02
CA GLU A 161 8.14 26.16 35.76
C GLU A 161 7.64 27.31 34.88
N THR A 162 8.52 27.92 34.08
CA THR A 162 8.16 29.00 33.16
C THR A 162 7.31 28.51 31.98
N GLY A 163 7.57 27.29 31.48
CA GLY A 163 6.75 26.64 30.46
C GLY A 163 5.33 26.40 30.97
N MET A 164 5.18 25.88 32.20
CA MET A 164 3.87 25.68 32.83
C MET A 164 3.12 26.99 33.08
N ALA A 165 3.82 28.07 33.44
CA ALA A 165 3.19 29.38 33.58
C ALA A 165 2.57 29.87 32.26
N LYS A 166 3.33 29.79 31.16
CA LYS A 166 2.81 30.12 29.81
C LYS A 166 1.69 29.18 29.37
N ALA A 167 1.79 27.90 29.72
CA ALA A 167 0.74 26.93 29.40
C ALA A 167 -0.58 27.31 30.07
N ARG A 168 -0.56 27.74 31.34
CA ARG A 168 -1.75 28.24 32.05
C ARG A 168 -2.33 29.49 31.39
N GLU A 169 -1.49 30.44 30.97
CA GLU A 169 -1.95 31.63 30.23
C GLU A 169 -2.61 31.26 28.89
N ALA A 170 -2.04 30.30 28.17
CA ALA A 170 -2.57 29.80 26.91
C ALA A 170 -3.94 29.14 27.09
N VAL A 171 -4.10 28.23 28.07
CA VAL A 171 -5.38 27.53 28.28
C VAL A 171 -6.48 28.45 28.82
N GLU A 172 -6.14 29.51 29.56
CA GLU A 172 -7.11 30.54 29.97
C GLU A 172 -7.70 31.28 28.76
N THR A 173 -6.93 31.38 27.67
CA THR A 173 -7.36 32.03 26.42
C THR A 173 -8.09 31.07 25.49
N ILE A 174 -7.55 29.85 25.33
CA ILE A 174 -8.10 28.83 24.43
C ILE A 174 -9.38 28.21 24.99
N GLY A 175 -9.41 27.94 26.30
CA GLY A 175 -10.49 27.21 26.95
C GLY A 175 -10.37 25.69 26.81
N LEU A 176 -10.95 24.94 27.75
CA LEU A 176 -11.00 23.47 27.70
C LEU A 176 -12.23 23.00 26.91
N PRO A 177 -12.17 21.83 26.23
CA PRO A 177 -11.05 20.89 26.20
C PRO A 177 -9.93 21.28 25.23
N VAL A 178 -8.69 20.88 25.54
CA VAL A 178 -7.52 21.09 24.67
C VAL A 178 -6.77 19.79 24.42
N ILE A 179 -6.03 19.74 23.30
CA ILE A 179 -4.96 18.79 23.07
C ILE A 179 -3.61 19.47 23.30
N ILE A 180 -2.70 18.76 23.96
CA ILE A 180 -1.34 19.22 24.23
C ILE A 180 -0.38 18.33 23.46
N ARG A 181 0.51 18.92 22.67
CA ARG A 181 1.50 18.23 21.83
C ARG A 181 2.91 18.76 22.11
N PRO A 182 3.81 17.96 22.70
CA PRO A 182 5.18 18.41 22.92
C PRO A 182 5.96 18.59 21.62
N ALA A 183 6.90 19.54 21.62
CA ALA A 183 7.77 19.79 20.49
C ALA A 183 8.95 18.78 20.48
N TYR A 184 9.43 18.45 19.27
CA TYR A 184 10.62 17.61 19.06
C TYR A 184 10.56 16.21 19.72
N ILE A 185 9.35 15.64 19.84
CA ILE A 185 9.15 14.25 20.26
C ILE A 185 8.61 13.42 19.08
N LEU A 186 8.94 12.13 19.08
CA LEU A 186 8.38 11.13 18.17
C LEU A 186 7.47 10.18 18.97
N GLY A 187 6.44 9.61 18.34
CA GLY A 187 5.60 8.59 18.95
C GLY A 187 4.64 9.06 20.06
N GLY A 188 4.30 10.35 20.11
CA GLY A 188 3.23 10.86 20.98
C GLY A 188 3.52 10.90 22.49
N LYS A 189 4.76 10.60 22.93
CA LYS A 189 5.16 10.62 24.34
C LYS A 189 4.93 11.98 24.99
N GLY A 190 3.95 12.10 25.88
CA GLY A 190 3.58 13.36 26.54
C GLY A 190 2.54 14.20 25.78
N THR A 191 1.96 13.65 24.71
CA THR A 191 0.74 14.18 24.09
C THR A 191 -0.48 13.71 24.88
N GLY A 192 -1.49 14.55 25.02
CA GLY A 192 -2.74 14.15 25.67
C GLY A 192 -3.85 15.17 25.54
N PHE A 193 -5.08 14.72 25.79
CA PHE A 193 -6.26 15.57 25.89
C PHE A 193 -6.48 15.98 27.34
N ALA A 194 -6.97 17.20 27.53
CA ALA A 194 -7.39 17.70 28.82
C ALA A 194 -8.79 18.29 28.69
N HIS A 195 -9.74 17.73 29.42
CA HIS A 195 -11.12 18.22 29.55
C HIS A 195 -11.31 19.01 30.83
N THR A 196 -10.46 18.77 31.83
CA THR A 196 -10.45 19.49 33.11
C THR A 196 -9.11 20.18 33.34
N MET A 197 -9.09 21.16 34.23
CA MET A 197 -7.84 21.85 34.58
C MET A 197 -6.84 20.91 35.27
N GLU A 198 -7.32 19.89 36.00
CA GLU A 198 -6.46 18.88 36.63
C GLU A 198 -5.75 18.01 35.59
N GLU A 199 -6.49 17.52 34.59
CA GLU A 199 -5.92 16.81 33.44
C GLU A 199 -4.95 17.71 32.67
N PHE A 200 -5.31 18.98 32.48
CA PHE A 200 -4.45 19.95 31.80
C PHE A 200 -3.10 20.10 32.50
N GLU A 201 -3.09 20.29 33.82
CA GLU A 201 -1.83 20.43 34.55
C GLU A 201 -0.97 19.16 34.45
N PHE A 202 -1.60 17.99 34.53
CA PHE A 202 -0.90 16.71 34.41
C PHE A 202 -0.27 16.53 33.03
N VAL A 203 -1.06 16.70 31.96
CA VAL A 203 -0.62 16.48 30.58
C VAL A 203 0.39 17.55 30.17
N ALA A 204 0.17 18.83 30.52
CA ALA A 204 1.10 19.90 30.18
C ALA A 204 2.47 19.71 30.85
N SER A 205 2.50 19.28 32.12
CA SER A 205 3.74 19.00 32.84
C SER A 205 4.50 17.84 32.20
N HIS A 206 3.81 16.72 31.94
CA HIS A 206 4.41 15.56 31.28
C HIS A 206 4.89 15.89 29.87
N GLY A 207 4.16 16.75 29.16
CA GLY A 207 4.53 17.20 27.83
C GLY A 207 5.81 18.04 27.83
N LEU A 208 5.91 19.04 28.71
CA LEU A 208 7.11 19.87 28.85
C LEU A 208 8.34 19.07 29.30
N GLU A 209 8.14 18.07 30.18
CA GLU A 209 9.20 17.15 30.60
C GLU A 209 9.69 16.29 29.43
N SER A 210 8.74 15.78 28.63
CA SER A 210 9.03 14.91 27.48
C SER A 210 9.71 15.64 26.33
N SER A 211 9.40 16.93 26.13
CA SER A 211 10.04 17.75 25.09
C SER A 211 11.53 18.00 25.40
N PRO A 212 12.46 17.71 24.47
CA PRO A 212 13.89 18.03 24.61
C PRO A 212 14.15 19.51 24.87
N ILE A 213 13.32 20.39 24.29
CA ILE A 213 13.43 21.85 24.40
C ILE A 213 12.42 22.47 25.37
N SER A 214 11.71 21.64 26.16
CA SER A 214 10.68 22.07 27.09
C SER A 214 9.59 22.96 26.46
N GLU A 215 9.04 22.56 25.30
CA GLU A 215 8.00 23.28 24.57
C GLU A 215 6.81 22.36 24.29
N ILE A 216 5.60 22.90 24.45
CA ILE A 216 4.34 22.23 24.09
C ILE A 216 3.48 23.17 23.24
N LEU A 217 2.76 22.63 22.28
CA LEU A 217 1.65 23.27 21.58
C LEU A 217 0.35 22.91 22.31
N ILE A 218 -0.43 23.91 22.68
CA ILE A 218 -1.76 23.76 23.29
C ILE A 218 -2.76 24.21 22.23
N GLU A 219 -3.74 23.37 21.92
CA GLU A 219 -4.71 23.63 20.86
C GLU A 219 -6.12 23.21 21.28
N GLU A 220 -7.12 23.98 20.88
CA GLU A 220 -8.54 23.67 21.03
C GLU A 220 -8.84 22.26 20.53
N SER A 221 -9.47 21.44 21.37
CA SER A 221 -9.85 20.09 20.98
C SER A 221 -11.15 20.12 20.18
N ILE A 222 -11.02 19.96 18.87
CA ILE A 222 -12.15 19.73 17.94
C ILE A 222 -12.48 18.24 17.76
N LYS A 223 -11.98 17.37 18.65
CA LYS A 223 -12.30 15.92 18.62
C LYS A 223 -13.82 15.71 18.69
N GLY A 224 -14.36 14.94 17.75
CA GLY A 224 -15.79 14.66 17.66
C GLY A 224 -16.57 15.64 16.78
N TRP A 225 -15.95 16.69 16.22
CA TRP A 225 -16.57 17.51 15.19
C TRP A 225 -16.70 16.74 13.87
N LYS A 226 -17.59 17.20 12.98
CA LYS A 226 -17.67 16.67 11.62
C LYS A 226 -16.43 17.08 10.83
N GLU A 227 -15.95 16.22 9.95
CA GLU A 227 -14.76 16.46 9.11
C GLU A 227 -15.13 16.38 7.63
N PHE A 228 -14.75 17.41 6.87
CA PHE A 228 -15.08 17.58 5.46
C PHE A 228 -13.84 17.88 4.63
N GLU A 229 -13.84 17.41 3.39
CA GLU A 229 -12.81 17.71 2.41
C GLU A 229 -13.43 18.22 1.12
N LEU A 230 -12.81 19.25 0.53
CA LEU A 230 -13.19 19.79 -0.78
C LEU A 230 -12.00 19.66 -1.72
N GLU A 231 -12.20 18.94 -2.81
CA GLU A 231 -11.26 18.91 -3.93
C GLU A 231 -11.56 20.10 -4.84
N VAL A 232 -10.61 21.03 -4.91
CA VAL A 232 -10.76 22.30 -5.63
C VAL A 232 -9.75 22.38 -6.75
N MET A 233 -10.16 22.90 -7.91
CA MET A 233 -9.26 23.23 -9.02
C MET A 233 -9.31 24.72 -9.34
N ARG A 234 -8.14 25.28 -9.61
CA ARG A 234 -7.97 26.69 -10.01
C ARG A 234 -7.01 26.82 -11.19
N ASP A 235 -7.33 27.71 -12.12
CA ASP A 235 -6.47 28.08 -13.24
C ASP A 235 -5.95 29.53 -13.16
N HIS A 236 -5.04 29.86 -14.08
CA HIS A 236 -4.36 31.16 -14.12
C HIS A 236 -5.28 32.32 -14.52
N ALA A 237 -6.50 32.04 -15.00
CA ALA A 237 -7.53 33.03 -15.27
C ALA A 237 -8.45 33.27 -14.05
N ASP A 238 -8.12 32.66 -12.90
CA ASP A 238 -8.90 32.67 -11.66
C ASP A 238 -10.27 31.99 -11.77
N ASN A 239 -10.46 31.10 -12.75
CA ASN A 239 -11.57 30.16 -12.70
C ASN A 239 -11.31 29.18 -11.55
N CYS A 240 -12.34 28.90 -10.75
CA CYS A 240 -12.25 28.02 -9.60
C CYS A 240 -13.50 27.15 -9.53
N VAL A 241 -13.32 25.84 -9.35
CA VAL A 241 -14.41 24.84 -9.29
C VAL A 241 -14.18 23.88 -8.14
N VAL A 242 -15.26 23.48 -7.46
CA VAL A 242 -15.25 22.31 -6.57
C VAL A 242 -15.52 21.07 -7.39
N VAL A 243 -14.54 20.16 -7.45
CA VAL A 243 -14.67 18.88 -8.16
C VAL A 243 -15.45 17.88 -7.32
N CYS A 244 -15.19 17.82 -6.01
CA CYS A 244 -15.86 16.88 -5.13
C CYS A 244 -15.90 17.42 -3.69
N ALA A 245 -16.97 17.06 -2.97
CA ALA A 245 -17.09 17.29 -1.53
C ALA A 245 -17.24 15.94 -0.83
N ILE A 246 -16.40 15.73 0.17
CA ILE A 246 -16.27 14.47 0.90
C ILE A 246 -16.65 14.73 2.36
N GLU A 247 -17.48 13.86 2.93
CA GLU A 247 -17.83 13.87 4.35
C GLU A 247 -17.28 12.62 5.03
N ASN A 248 -16.61 12.79 6.16
CA ASN A 248 -16.08 11.69 6.95
C ASN A 248 -17.18 11.15 7.87
N LEU A 249 -17.35 9.83 7.90
CA LEU A 249 -18.24 9.14 8.83
C LEU A 249 -17.63 9.11 10.23
N ASP A 250 -16.32 8.79 10.29
CA ASP A 250 -15.55 8.93 11.51
C ASP A 250 -15.34 10.42 11.80
N PRO A 251 -15.69 10.92 12.99
CA PRO A 251 -15.54 12.33 13.32
C PRO A 251 -14.06 12.69 13.58
N MET A 252 -13.77 14.00 13.60
CA MET A 252 -12.45 14.56 13.89
C MET A 252 -11.75 13.83 15.04
N GLY A 253 -10.53 13.36 14.79
CA GLY A 253 -9.73 12.56 15.72
C GLY A 253 -9.24 11.25 15.12
N VAL A 254 -9.89 10.78 14.05
CA VAL A 254 -9.37 9.75 13.14
C VAL A 254 -8.94 10.46 11.85
N HIS A 255 -7.74 10.18 11.36
CA HIS A 255 -7.22 10.78 10.14
C HIS A 255 -8.10 10.42 8.94
N THR A 256 -8.38 11.35 8.01
CA THR A 256 -9.21 11.12 6.80
C THR A 256 -8.83 9.84 6.02
N GLY A 257 -7.53 9.59 5.86
CA GLY A 257 -6.98 8.35 5.29
C GLY A 257 -7.36 7.05 6.03
N ASP A 258 -7.57 7.10 7.34
CA ASP A 258 -8.07 6.01 8.21
C ASP A 258 -9.58 6.10 8.49
N SER A 259 -10.27 7.10 7.95
CA SER A 259 -11.71 7.28 8.13
C SER A 259 -12.50 6.59 7.01
N ILE A 260 -13.70 6.09 7.34
CA ILE A 260 -14.73 5.86 6.33
C ILE A 260 -15.20 7.22 5.81
N THR A 261 -15.26 7.40 4.49
CA THR A 261 -15.69 8.67 3.88
C THR A 261 -16.72 8.44 2.79
N VAL A 262 -17.54 9.46 2.54
CA VAL A 262 -18.58 9.43 1.52
C VAL A 262 -18.53 10.64 0.62
N ALA A 263 -18.91 10.46 -0.64
CA ALA A 263 -19.17 11.55 -1.58
C ALA A 263 -20.58 11.40 -2.19
N PRO A 264 -21.37 12.48 -2.29
CA PRO A 264 -21.03 13.84 -1.86
C PRO A 264 -21.14 14.00 -0.32
N ALA A 265 -20.92 15.21 0.20
CA ALA A 265 -21.35 15.56 1.56
C ALA A 265 -22.87 15.38 1.73
N GLN A 266 -23.29 14.87 2.89
CA GLN A 266 -24.67 14.45 3.20
C GLN A 266 -25.35 15.39 4.20
N THR A 267 -24.62 15.90 5.20
CA THR A 267 -25.22 16.54 6.39
C THR A 267 -25.04 18.06 6.48
N LEU A 268 -24.61 18.70 5.39
CA LEU A 268 -24.55 20.16 5.28
C LEU A 268 -25.83 20.69 4.63
N THR A 269 -26.37 21.77 5.18
CA THR A 269 -27.32 22.59 4.44
C THR A 269 -26.60 23.27 3.27
N ASP A 270 -27.33 23.64 2.22
CA ASP A 270 -26.75 24.38 1.09
C ASP A 270 -26.05 25.67 1.56
N VAL A 271 -26.59 26.36 2.58
CA VAL A 271 -25.96 27.57 3.14
C VAL A 271 -24.58 27.27 3.75
N GLU A 272 -24.46 26.19 4.51
CA GLU A 272 -23.17 25.76 5.09
C GLU A 272 -22.21 25.30 3.98
N TYR A 273 -22.71 24.55 3.00
CA TYR A 273 -21.92 24.11 1.85
C TYR A 273 -21.38 25.28 1.02
N GLN A 274 -22.21 26.26 0.67
CA GLN A 274 -21.77 27.44 -0.09
C GLN A 274 -20.73 28.26 0.70
N LYS A 275 -20.90 28.38 2.03
CA LYS A 275 -19.89 29.01 2.88
C LYS A 275 -18.56 28.26 2.82
N MET A 276 -18.58 26.94 2.98
CA MET A 276 -17.39 26.10 2.93
C MET A 276 -16.70 26.18 1.56
N ARG A 277 -17.48 26.16 0.48
CA ARG A 277 -17.03 26.35 -0.90
C ARG A 277 -16.35 27.69 -1.12
N ASP A 278 -16.98 28.78 -0.70
CA ASP A 278 -16.41 30.13 -0.82
C ASP A 278 -15.12 30.28 0.00
N ASP A 279 -15.10 29.71 1.21
CA ASP A 279 -13.92 29.69 2.06
C ASP A 279 -12.78 28.88 1.40
N ALA A 280 -13.07 27.72 0.80
CA ALA A 280 -12.08 26.92 0.08
C ALA A 280 -11.47 27.68 -1.11
N PHE A 281 -12.28 28.44 -1.85
CA PHE A 281 -11.79 29.30 -2.92
C PHE A 281 -10.91 30.45 -2.38
N ALA A 282 -11.24 31.00 -1.21
CA ALA A 282 -10.41 31.99 -0.55
C ALA A 282 -9.06 31.39 -0.11
N VAL A 283 -9.05 30.15 0.40
CA VAL A 283 -7.82 29.40 0.71
C VAL A 283 -6.94 29.26 -0.54
N MET A 284 -7.49 28.76 -1.65
CA MET A 284 -6.75 28.57 -2.91
C MET A 284 -6.06 29.86 -3.37
N ARG A 285 -6.80 30.97 -3.37
CA ARG A 285 -6.30 32.29 -3.77
C ARG A 285 -5.24 32.82 -2.82
N ARG A 286 -5.42 32.62 -1.51
CA ARG A 286 -4.48 33.13 -0.50
C ARG A 286 -3.17 32.35 -0.49
N VAL A 287 -3.24 31.02 -0.62
CA VAL A 287 -2.04 30.18 -0.73
C VAL A 287 -1.32 30.46 -2.03
N GLY A 288 -2.04 30.74 -3.12
CA GLY A 288 -1.44 31.08 -4.42
C GLY A 288 -1.35 29.89 -5.38
N VAL A 289 -2.19 28.86 -5.22
CA VAL A 289 -2.28 27.77 -6.19
C VAL A 289 -3.03 28.29 -7.43
N GLU A 290 -2.29 28.58 -8.50
CA GLU A 290 -2.83 29.20 -9.73
C GLU A 290 -3.01 28.21 -10.88
N THR A 291 -2.39 27.03 -10.86
CA THR A 291 -2.42 26.11 -12.01
C THR A 291 -2.52 24.64 -11.57
N GLY A 292 -3.60 24.27 -10.88
CA GLY A 292 -3.74 22.89 -10.42
C GLY A 292 -4.91 22.61 -9.48
N GLY A 293 -4.96 21.35 -9.03
CA GLY A 293 -5.90 20.88 -8.00
C GLY A 293 -5.28 20.90 -6.60
N SER A 294 -6.12 21.04 -5.58
CA SER A 294 -5.74 20.96 -4.17
C SER A 294 -6.90 20.50 -3.31
N ASN A 295 -6.57 19.83 -2.21
CA ASN A 295 -7.53 19.40 -1.19
C ASN A 295 -7.56 20.44 -0.07
N VAL A 296 -8.75 20.88 0.35
CA VAL A 296 -8.94 21.77 1.52
C VAL A 296 -9.81 21.06 2.55
N GLN A 297 -9.33 21.00 3.80
CA GLN A 297 -10.02 20.30 4.89
C GLN A 297 -10.66 21.27 5.88
N PHE A 298 -11.85 20.88 6.36
CA PHE A 298 -12.65 21.67 7.30
C PHE A 298 -13.16 20.78 8.43
N ALA A 299 -13.32 21.37 9.61
CA ALA A 299 -14.13 20.79 10.68
C ALA A 299 -15.35 21.67 10.95
N VAL A 300 -16.49 21.04 11.22
CA VAL A 300 -17.75 21.73 11.53
C VAL A 300 -18.31 21.22 12.86
N ASP A 301 -18.57 22.13 13.79
CA ASP A 301 -19.24 21.81 15.04
C ASP A 301 -20.70 21.39 14.74
N PRO A 302 -21.11 20.15 15.08
CA PRO A 302 -22.47 19.70 14.82
C PRO A 302 -23.54 20.44 15.64
N VAL A 303 -23.17 21.20 16.68
CA VAL A 303 -24.10 21.88 17.59
C VAL A 303 -24.50 23.26 17.08
N ASP A 304 -23.54 24.06 16.59
CA ASP A 304 -23.77 25.46 16.23
C ASP A 304 -23.36 25.82 14.79
N GLY A 305 -22.77 24.88 14.04
CA GLY A 305 -22.33 25.08 12.67
C GLY A 305 -21.04 25.89 12.53
N ARG A 306 -20.29 26.12 13.63
CA ARG A 306 -18.98 26.77 13.56
C ARG A 306 -18.04 25.94 12.70
N GLN A 307 -17.48 26.58 11.67
CA GLN A 307 -16.55 25.96 10.73
C GLN A 307 -15.15 26.49 10.97
N VAL A 308 -14.16 25.59 10.96
CA VAL A 308 -12.73 25.93 10.98
C VAL A 308 -12.01 25.25 9.82
N VAL A 309 -11.00 25.92 9.26
CA VAL A 309 -10.09 25.34 8.27
C VAL A 309 -9.01 24.56 9.02
N ILE A 310 -8.72 23.34 8.55
CA ILE A 310 -7.73 22.44 9.17
C ILE A 310 -6.39 22.53 8.45
N GLU A 311 -6.38 22.23 7.16
CA GLU A 311 -5.19 22.27 6.31
C GLU A 311 -5.58 22.40 4.83
N MET A 312 -4.59 22.65 3.99
CA MET A 312 -4.73 22.45 2.55
C MET A 312 -3.48 21.77 1.99
N ASN A 313 -3.69 20.91 0.99
CA ASN A 313 -2.61 20.19 0.32
C ASN A 313 -2.45 20.75 -1.10
N PRO A 314 -1.35 21.46 -1.44
CA PRO A 314 -1.18 22.20 -2.70
C PRO A 314 -0.75 21.28 -3.86
N ARG A 315 -1.34 20.09 -3.93
CA ARG A 315 -0.97 19.00 -4.83
C ARG A 315 -2.14 18.03 -4.97
N VAL A 316 -2.01 17.08 -5.89
CA VAL A 316 -2.87 15.88 -5.88
C VAL A 316 -2.63 15.06 -4.60
N SER A 317 -3.66 14.32 -4.20
CA SER A 317 -3.75 13.57 -2.96
C SER A 317 -4.49 12.24 -3.19
N ARG A 318 -4.52 11.38 -2.17
CA ARG A 318 -5.45 10.26 -2.08
C ARG A 318 -6.89 10.70 -2.35
N SER A 319 -7.33 11.75 -1.67
CA SER A 319 -8.67 12.31 -1.79
C SER A 319 -8.96 12.80 -3.21
N SER A 320 -7.95 13.32 -3.93
CA SER A 320 -8.11 13.71 -5.34
C SER A 320 -8.24 12.51 -6.28
N ALA A 321 -7.56 11.39 -6.00
CA ALA A 321 -7.73 10.15 -6.76
C ALA A 321 -9.12 9.57 -6.49
N LEU A 322 -9.53 9.48 -5.22
CA LEU A 322 -10.89 9.11 -4.82
C LEU A 322 -11.94 10.00 -5.49
N ALA A 323 -11.79 11.32 -5.46
CA ALA A 323 -12.70 12.26 -6.10
C ALA A 323 -12.75 12.09 -7.62
N SER A 324 -11.61 11.82 -8.26
CA SER A 324 -11.58 11.54 -9.70
C SER A 324 -12.37 10.28 -10.04
N LYS A 325 -12.26 9.23 -9.23
CA LYS A 325 -13.03 7.99 -9.40
C LYS A 325 -14.51 8.17 -9.05
N ALA A 326 -14.80 8.93 -8.00
CA ALA A 326 -16.17 9.19 -7.54
C ALA A 326 -16.97 9.99 -8.57
N THR A 327 -16.34 10.99 -9.20
CA THR A 327 -17.04 11.91 -10.10
C THR A 327 -16.86 11.58 -11.58
N GLY A 328 -15.77 10.89 -11.94
CA GLY A 328 -15.32 10.74 -13.32
C GLY A 328 -14.46 11.91 -13.82
N PHE A 329 -14.28 12.97 -13.01
CA PHE A 329 -13.50 14.15 -13.38
C PHE A 329 -11.98 13.90 -13.18
N PRO A 330 -11.15 13.90 -14.23
CA PRO A 330 -9.75 13.45 -14.14
C PRO A 330 -8.81 14.58 -13.65
N ILE A 331 -8.77 14.80 -12.34
CA ILE A 331 -8.07 15.93 -11.71
C ILE A 331 -6.61 16.03 -12.13
N ALA A 332 -5.84 14.93 -12.09
CA ALA A 332 -4.40 14.96 -12.40
C ALA A 332 -4.12 15.29 -13.87
N LYS A 333 -4.89 14.73 -14.80
CA LYS A 333 -4.84 15.05 -16.24
C LYS A 333 -5.11 16.54 -16.50
N ILE A 334 -6.13 17.11 -15.86
CA ILE A 334 -6.47 18.51 -16.04
C ILE A 334 -5.42 19.40 -15.37
N ALA A 335 -4.95 19.07 -14.17
CA ALA A 335 -3.90 19.80 -13.47
C ALA A 335 -2.60 19.87 -14.29
N ALA A 336 -2.22 18.79 -14.98
CA ALA A 336 -1.07 18.79 -15.88
C ALA A 336 -1.23 19.76 -17.06
N ARG A 337 -2.43 19.88 -17.65
CA ARG A 337 -2.72 20.88 -18.70
C ARG A 337 -2.68 22.31 -18.15
N LEU A 338 -3.27 22.54 -16.97
CA LEU A 338 -3.26 23.87 -16.34
C LEU A 338 -1.83 24.33 -16.06
N ALA A 339 -0.94 23.44 -15.60
CA ALA A 339 0.46 23.74 -15.35
C ALA A 339 1.23 24.21 -16.59
N VAL A 340 0.75 23.91 -17.80
CA VAL A 340 1.34 24.32 -19.07
C VAL A 340 0.52 25.38 -19.82
N GLY A 341 -0.31 26.14 -19.09
CA GLY A 341 -0.92 27.39 -19.56
C GLY A 341 -2.36 27.29 -20.05
N TYR A 342 -3.00 26.12 -20.00
CA TYR A 342 -4.43 26.00 -20.27
C TYR A 342 -5.28 26.65 -19.17
N THR A 343 -6.49 27.09 -19.54
CA THR A 343 -7.58 27.40 -18.59
C THR A 343 -8.63 26.28 -18.59
N LEU A 344 -9.44 26.20 -17.54
CA LEU A 344 -10.47 25.17 -17.36
C LEU A 344 -11.51 25.18 -18.50
N ASP A 345 -11.81 26.35 -19.07
CA ASP A 345 -12.76 26.50 -20.19
C ASP A 345 -12.21 26.01 -21.53
N GLU A 346 -10.89 25.83 -21.64
CA GLU A 346 -10.21 25.33 -22.84
C GLU A 346 -10.01 23.82 -22.83
N VAL A 347 -10.11 23.19 -21.66
CA VAL A 347 -9.96 21.74 -21.51
C VAL A 347 -11.33 21.08 -21.65
N PRO A 348 -11.54 20.15 -22.60
CA PRO A 348 -12.81 19.42 -22.71
C PRO A 348 -12.99 18.45 -21.54
N ASN A 349 -14.24 18.22 -21.13
CA ASN A 349 -14.61 17.14 -20.22
C ASN A 349 -14.52 15.80 -20.95
N ASP A 350 -13.61 14.93 -20.50
CA ASP A 350 -13.31 13.66 -21.15
C ASP A 350 -14.51 12.71 -21.25
N ILE A 351 -15.42 12.74 -20.27
CA ILE A 351 -16.53 11.76 -20.20
C ILE A 351 -17.71 12.11 -21.12
N THR A 352 -17.99 13.41 -21.26
CA THR A 352 -19.13 13.87 -22.08
C THR A 352 -18.71 14.36 -23.45
N GLU A 353 -17.45 14.80 -23.62
CA GLU A 353 -16.88 15.50 -24.79
C GLU A 353 -17.69 16.72 -25.29
N LYS A 354 -18.73 17.13 -24.54
CA LYS A 354 -19.72 18.15 -24.90
C LYS A 354 -19.62 19.39 -24.03
N THR A 355 -18.98 19.28 -22.86
CA THR A 355 -18.78 20.38 -21.90
C THR A 355 -17.30 20.66 -21.69
N PRO A 356 -16.91 21.88 -21.28
CA PRO A 356 -15.56 22.16 -20.79
C PRO A 356 -15.35 21.56 -19.38
N ALA A 357 -14.11 21.59 -18.88
CA ALA A 357 -13.74 21.23 -17.52
C ALA A 357 -14.07 22.33 -16.49
N SER A 358 -14.48 23.52 -16.94
CA SER A 358 -14.92 24.63 -16.08
C SER A 358 -16.35 24.45 -15.54
N PHE A 359 -16.60 23.35 -14.82
CA PHE A 359 -17.87 23.06 -14.16
C PHE A 359 -17.64 22.30 -12.83
N GLU A 360 -18.68 22.23 -12.00
CA GLU A 360 -18.68 21.42 -10.78
C GLU A 360 -19.47 20.14 -11.03
N PRO A 361 -18.87 18.94 -10.87
CA PRO A 361 -19.56 17.68 -11.08
C PRO A 361 -20.80 17.54 -10.20
N THR A 362 -21.83 16.91 -10.76
CA THR A 362 -23.01 16.46 -10.03
C THR A 362 -23.11 14.95 -10.16
N ILE A 363 -23.27 14.26 -9.05
CA ILE A 363 -23.43 12.80 -9.02
C ILE A 363 -24.82 12.45 -8.52
N ASP A 364 -25.45 11.45 -9.14
CA ASP A 364 -26.79 10.96 -8.80
C ASP A 364 -26.75 9.63 -8.03
N TYR A 365 -25.61 9.39 -7.38
CA TYR A 365 -25.28 8.22 -6.58
C TYR A 365 -24.47 8.65 -5.34
N VAL A 366 -24.24 7.69 -4.44
CA VAL A 366 -23.38 7.83 -3.27
C VAL A 366 -22.15 6.94 -3.48
N VAL A 367 -20.99 7.50 -3.20
CA VAL A 367 -19.71 6.79 -3.14
C VAL A 367 -19.33 6.60 -1.68
N THR A 368 -18.82 5.42 -1.34
CA THR A 368 -18.29 5.12 0.00
C THR A 368 -16.88 4.56 -0.12
N LYS A 369 -15.93 5.19 0.57
CA LYS A 369 -14.57 4.69 0.74
C LYS A 369 -14.42 4.09 2.13
N ILE A 370 -13.76 2.94 2.21
CA ILE A 370 -13.37 2.33 3.48
C ILE A 370 -11.86 1.98 3.43
N PRO A 371 -11.06 2.40 4.43
CA PRO A 371 -9.66 2.03 4.49
C PRO A 371 -9.45 0.53 4.75
N ARG A 372 -8.27 0.04 4.40
CA ARG A 372 -7.81 -1.34 4.65
C ARG A 372 -6.57 -1.31 5.55
N TRP A 373 -6.58 -2.10 6.64
CA TRP A 373 -5.49 -2.17 7.62
C TRP A 373 -4.90 -3.58 7.73
N ASN A 374 -3.66 -3.72 8.18
CA ASN A 374 -3.03 -5.03 8.48
C ASN A 374 -2.42 -5.08 9.90
N PHE A 375 -3.15 -4.67 10.93
CA PHE A 375 -2.64 -4.67 12.32
C PHE A 375 -2.18 -6.05 12.80
N GLU A 376 -2.76 -7.13 12.26
CA GLU A 376 -2.38 -8.51 12.56
C GLU A 376 -0.92 -8.85 12.22
N LYS A 377 -0.29 -8.10 11.31
CA LYS A 377 1.14 -8.26 10.95
C LYS A 377 2.10 -7.53 11.89
N PHE A 378 1.59 -6.67 12.78
CA PHE A 378 2.37 -5.78 13.66
C PHE A 378 2.07 -6.05 15.13
N SER A 379 2.37 -7.26 15.59
CA SER A 379 2.16 -7.70 16.97
C SER A 379 2.73 -6.69 17.98
N GLY A 380 1.97 -6.44 19.06
CA GLY A 380 2.30 -5.44 20.08
C GLY A 380 1.75 -4.04 19.83
N THR A 381 1.20 -3.77 18.63
CA THR A 381 0.53 -2.50 18.33
C THR A 381 -0.97 -2.60 18.63
N PRO A 382 -1.56 -1.69 19.43
CA PRO A 382 -3.01 -1.63 19.58
C PRO A 382 -3.68 -1.15 18.28
N SER A 383 -4.83 -1.74 17.92
CA SER A 383 -5.62 -1.38 16.74
C SER A 383 -6.52 -0.16 16.99
N VAL A 384 -5.91 0.95 17.43
CA VAL A 384 -6.59 2.22 17.73
C VAL A 384 -6.23 3.23 16.67
N LEU A 385 -7.25 3.76 16.00
CA LEU A 385 -7.11 4.78 14.96
C LEU A 385 -7.01 6.17 15.60
N GLY A 386 -6.17 7.02 15.01
CA GLY A 386 -5.93 8.38 15.47
C GLY A 386 -5.59 9.30 14.30
N SER A 387 -4.94 10.43 14.59
CA SER A 387 -4.53 11.40 13.57
C SER A 387 -3.31 10.97 12.74
N GLN A 388 -2.66 9.84 13.06
CA GLN A 388 -1.61 9.26 12.23
C GLN A 388 -2.20 8.10 11.45
N MET A 389 -2.21 8.21 10.13
CA MET A 389 -2.70 7.15 9.25
C MET A 389 -1.92 5.83 9.43
N GLN A 390 -2.66 4.72 9.49
CA GLN A 390 -2.16 3.34 9.62
C GLN A 390 -2.75 2.38 8.58
N ALA A 391 -3.72 2.83 7.77
CA ALA A 391 -4.23 2.08 6.64
C ALA A 391 -3.15 1.88 5.56
N VAL A 392 -3.18 0.72 4.92
CA VAL A 392 -2.25 0.27 3.88
C VAL A 392 -2.84 0.31 2.46
N GLY A 393 -4.13 0.64 2.36
CA GLY A 393 -4.89 0.77 1.12
C GLY A 393 -6.34 1.12 1.43
N GLU A 394 -7.19 1.08 0.41
CA GLU A 394 -8.61 1.43 0.53
C GLU A 394 -9.47 0.76 -0.55
N VAL A 395 -10.76 0.65 -0.27
CA VAL A 395 -11.80 0.29 -1.25
C VAL A 395 -12.70 1.47 -1.48
N MET A 396 -13.30 1.51 -2.66
CA MET A 396 -14.41 2.39 -2.99
C MET A 396 -15.57 1.55 -3.52
N ALA A 397 -16.80 1.98 -3.26
CA ALA A 397 -17.98 1.44 -3.92
C ALA A 397 -18.95 2.56 -4.27
N ILE A 398 -19.79 2.29 -5.26
CA ILE A 398 -20.82 3.22 -5.74
C ILE A 398 -22.19 2.54 -5.60
N GLY A 399 -23.17 3.24 -5.05
CA GLY A 399 -24.56 2.81 -4.97
C GLY A 399 -25.54 3.97 -5.13
N ARG A 400 -26.78 3.72 -5.55
CA ARG A 400 -27.84 4.74 -5.65
C ARG A 400 -28.34 5.23 -4.30
N THR A 401 -27.98 4.51 -3.23
CA THR A 401 -28.25 4.89 -1.85
C THR A 401 -27.00 4.67 -1.01
N PHE A 402 -26.90 5.39 0.11
CA PHE A 402 -25.83 5.16 1.08
C PHE A 402 -25.82 3.70 1.58
N THR A 403 -26.99 3.12 1.88
CA THR A 403 -27.05 1.72 2.34
C THR A 403 -26.48 0.73 1.32
N GLU A 404 -26.77 0.95 0.03
CA GLU A 404 -26.21 0.12 -1.05
C GLU A 404 -24.69 0.30 -1.17
N SER A 405 -24.23 1.56 -1.20
CA SER A 405 -22.82 1.91 -1.31
C SER A 405 -22.00 1.35 -0.15
N LEU A 406 -22.47 1.52 1.09
CA LEU A 406 -21.80 1.02 2.30
C LEU A 406 -21.67 -0.51 2.27
N GLN A 407 -22.74 -1.25 1.97
CA GLN A 407 -22.66 -2.71 1.96
C GLN A 407 -21.77 -3.24 0.82
N LYS A 408 -21.71 -2.56 -0.33
CA LYS A 408 -20.75 -2.86 -1.40
C LYS A 408 -19.30 -2.61 -0.97
N ALA A 409 -19.03 -1.49 -0.31
CA ALA A 409 -17.71 -1.18 0.19
C ALA A 409 -17.25 -2.21 1.24
N LEU A 410 -18.11 -2.56 2.20
CA LEU A 410 -17.78 -3.52 3.26
C LEU A 410 -17.41 -4.90 2.73
N ARG A 411 -18.15 -5.43 1.73
CA ARG A 411 -17.82 -6.72 1.12
C ARG A 411 -16.64 -6.67 0.15
N SER A 412 -16.19 -5.48 -0.25
CA SER A 412 -14.99 -5.28 -1.07
C SER A 412 -13.69 -5.32 -0.27
N LEU A 413 -13.75 -5.25 1.07
CA LEU A 413 -12.56 -5.11 1.94
C LEU A 413 -11.64 -6.33 1.97
N GLU A 414 -12.04 -7.45 1.38
CA GLU A 414 -11.30 -8.71 1.42
C GLU A 414 -11.04 -9.20 2.86
N LEU A 415 -12.01 -8.94 3.75
CA LEU A 415 -12.03 -9.37 5.16
C LEU A 415 -13.01 -10.52 5.43
N GLY A 416 -13.59 -11.10 4.37
CA GLY A 416 -14.53 -12.23 4.47
C GLY A 416 -15.88 -11.85 5.06
N ARG A 417 -16.18 -10.55 5.13
CA ARG A 417 -17.46 -9.98 5.54
C ARG A 417 -18.36 -9.86 4.33
N PHE A 418 -19.64 -10.20 4.48
CA PHE A 418 -20.59 -10.18 3.35
C PHE A 418 -21.31 -8.84 3.19
N GLY A 419 -21.19 -7.96 4.19
CA GLY A 419 -21.79 -6.64 4.26
C GLY A 419 -21.65 -6.05 5.67
N LEU A 420 -22.66 -5.31 6.12
CA LEU A 420 -22.69 -4.77 7.49
C LEU A 420 -23.14 -5.83 8.53
N ASN A 421 -23.98 -6.77 8.11
CA ASN A 421 -24.53 -7.82 8.96
C ASN A 421 -24.84 -9.08 8.11
N CYS A 422 -25.50 -10.09 8.68
CA CYS A 422 -25.83 -11.37 8.08
C CYS A 422 -24.61 -12.17 7.60
N ASP A 423 -23.59 -12.31 8.44
CA ASP A 423 -22.46 -13.20 8.19
C ASP A 423 -21.93 -13.86 9.48
N PRO A 424 -21.04 -14.87 9.39
CA PRO A 424 -20.55 -15.60 10.56
C PRO A 424 -19.83 -14.75 11.63
N GLY A 425 -19.26 -13.61 11.26
CA GLY A 425 -18.49 -12.79 12.19
C GLY A 425 -19.36 -12.02 13.19
N GLU A 426 -20.68 -11.96 13.01
CA GLU A 426 -21.60 -11.37 13.99
C GLU A 426 -21.56 -12.04 15.36
N ALA A 427 -21.38 -13.36 15.39
CA ALA A 427 -21.37 -14.12 16.64
C ALA A 427 -20.31 -13.60 17.62
N LEU A 428 -19.16 -13.16 17.09
CA LEU A 428 -18.07 -12.59 17.89
C LEU A 428 -18.48 -11.28 18.57
N LEU A 429 -19.35 -10.48 17.95
CA LEU A 429 -19.84 -9.21 18.49
C LEU A 429 -21.01 -9.42 19.45
N ASP A 430 -21.86 -10.41 19.17
CA ASP A 430 -23.03 -10.73 20.00
C ASP A 430 -22.62 -11.33 21.36
N ASP A 431 -21.47 -12.01 21.44
CA ASP A 431 -20.87 -12.53 22.68
C ASP A 431 -20.35 -11.43 23.62
N VAL A 432 -20.05 -10.23 23.11
CA VAL A 432 -19.61 -9.08 23.92
C VAL A 432 -20.83 -8.41 24.57
N PRO A 433 -20.83 -8.11 25.88
CA PRO A 433 -21.90 -7.35 26.53
C PRO A 433 -22.16 -5.99 25.85
N ILE A 434 -23.43 -5.62 25.64
CA ILE A 434 -23.79 -4.44 24.84
C ILE A 434 -23.18 -3.12 25.33
N ASP A 435 -23.08 -2.91 26.65
CA ASP A 435 -22.47 -1.68 27.20
C ASP A 435 -20.94 -1.67 27.05
N GLU A 436 -20.32 -2.85 27.05
CA GLU A 436 -18.89 -3.00 26.76
C GLU A 436 -18.61 -2.75 25.28
N LEU A 437 -19.46 -3.29 24.39
CA LEU A 437 -19.37 -3.07 22.96
C LEU A 437 -19.58 -1.59 22.59
N LEU A 438 -20.50 -0.89 23.26
CA LEU A 438 -20.68 0.55 23.11
C LEU A 438 -19.41 1.32 23.53
N ALA A 439 -18.77 0.92 24.64
CA ALA A 439 -17.51 1.51 25.07
C ALA A 439 -16.35 1.23 24.11
N GLN A 440 -16.32 0.06 23.46
CA GLN A 440 -15.37 -0.27 22.39
C GLN A 440 -15.59 0.62 21.16
N SER A 441 -16.85 0.78 20.71
CA SER A 441 -17.20 1.61 19.55
C SER A 441 -16.93 3.11 19.71
N ALA A 442 -16.74 3.57 20.94
CA ALA A 442 -16.32 4.95 21.25
C ALA A 442 -14.84 5.22 20.87
N ILE A 443 -14.06 4.17 20.65
CA ILE A 443 -12.67 4.22 20.22
C ILE A 443 -12.63 3.98 18.72
N GLY A 444 -11.96 4.85 17.96
CA GLY A 444 -11.70 4.61 16.54
C GLY A 444 -10.92 3.32 16.35
N ALA A 445 -11.47 2.35 15.62
CA ALA A 445 -10.87 1.05 15.38
C ALA A 445 -11.36 0.49 14.03
N PRO A 446 -10.59 -0.39 13.35
CA PRO A 446 -11.03 -1.01 12.10
C PRO A 446 -12.38 -1.75 12.19
N GLU A 447 -12.68 -2.34 13.35
CA GLU A 447 -13.90 -3.13 13.58
C GLU A 447 -15.14 -2.26 13.92
N ARG A 448 -14.93 -0.97 14.20
CA ARG A 448 -15.92 -0.04 14.77
C ARG A 448 -17.24 -0.04 14.00
N ILE A 449 -17.20 -0.10 12.67
CA ILE A 449 -18.41 -0.05 11.83
C ILE A 449 -19.39 -1.20 12.13
N TRP A 450 -18.88 -2.40 12.42
CA TRP A 450 -19.70 -3.55 12.78
C TRP A 450 -20.12 -3.51 14.26
N GLU A 451 -19.29 -2.94 15.14
CA GLU A 451 -19.66 -2.68 16.53
C GLU A 451 -20.86 -1.71 16.61
N LEU A 452 -20.85 -0.64 15.81
CA LEU A 452 -21.94 0.33 15.68
C LEU A 452 -23.26 -0.35 15.24
N GLU A 453 -23.21 -1.20 14.21
CA GLU A 453 -24.40 -1.95 13.78
C GLU A 453 -24.90 -2.86 14.90
N ALA A 454 -24.01 -3.60 15.55
CA ALA A 454 -24.38 -4.57 16.56
C ALA A 454 -25.03 -3.90 17.78
N VAL A 455 -24.55 -2.73 18.23
CA VAL A 455 -25.19 -2.00 19.34
C VAL A 455 -26.58 -1.47 18.96
N LEU A 456 -26.76 -0.96 17.74
CA LEU A 456 -28.05 -0.49 17.22
C LEU A 456 -29.05 -1.64 17.10
N ARG A 457 -28.64 -2.73 16.45
CA ARG A 457 -29.43 -3.96 16.30
C ARG A 457 -29.86 -4.56 17.64
N ARG A 458 -29.04 -4.42 18.68
CA ARG A 458 -29.31 -4.92 20.05
C ARG A 458 -30.08 -3.91 20.92
N GLY A 459 -30.52 -2.79 20.35
CA GLY A 459 -31.53 -1.90 20.94
C GLY A 459 -31.01 -0.61 21.56
N LYS A 460 -29.74 -0.24 21.37
CA LYS A 460 -29.29 1.13 21.68
C LYS A 460 -29.88 2.11 20.69
N THR A 461 -30.27 3.28 21.18
CA THR A 461 -30.80 4.36 20.33
C THR A 461 -29.67 5.08 19.58
N VAL A 462 -30.02 5.70 18.45
CA VAL A 462 -29.07 6.55 17.70
C VAL A 462 -28.45 7.63 18.60
N ASP A 463 -29.24 8.26 19.47
CA ASP A 463 -28.75 9.28 20.40
C ASP A 463 -27.71 8.71 21.40
N GLU A 464 -27.94 7.52 21.96
CA GLU A 464 -26.98 6.88 22.88
C GLU A 464 -25.65 6.57 22.17
N VAL A 465 -25.72 6.12 20.91
CA VAL A 465 -24.53 5.80 20.11
C VAL A 465 -23.81 7.08 19.68
N TYR A 466 -24.54 8.11 19.22
CA TYR A 466 -23.97 9.42 18.91
C TYR A 466 -23.24 10.01 20.13
N GLU A 467 -23.85 9.95 21.32
CA GLU A 467 -23.22 10.52 22.51
C GLU A 467 -21.87 9.86 22.85
N ALA A 468 -21.77 8.54 22.65
CA ALA A 468 -20.55 7.78 22.90
C ALA A 468 -19.48 7.96 21.80
N THR A 469 -19.89 8.12 20.55
CA THR A 469 -19.01 7.91 19.38
C THR A 469 -18.77 9.18 18.56
N LYS A 470 -19.70 10.13 18.64
CA LYS A 470 -19.78 11.35 17.82
C LYS A 470 -19.91 11.11 16.30
N VAL A 471 -20.21 9.87 15.87
CA VAL A 471 -20.57 9.56 14.47
C VAL A 471 -21.92 10.20 14.19
N ASP A 472 -22.04 10.99 13.10
CA ASP A 472 -23.25 11.78 12.83
C ASP A 472 -24.53 10.92 12.86
N PRO A 473 -25.61 11.38 13.52
CA PRO A 473 -26.86 10.64 13.63
C PRO A 473 -27.43 10.15 12.29
N TRP A 474 -27.17 10.86 11.19
CA TRP A 474 -27.62 10.44 9.86
C TRP A 474 -27.00 9.09 9.46
N PHE A 475 -25.69 8.91 9.63
CA PHE A 475 -25.03 7.64 9.31
C PHE A 475 -25.52 6.50 10.20
N LEU A 476 -25.69 6.78 11.50
CA LEU A 476 -26.21 5.80 12.46
C LEU A 476 -27.66 5.38 12.12
N ASP A 477 -28.51 6.32 11.72
CA ASP A 477 -29.87 6.04 11.25
C ASP A 477 -29.85 5.17 9.98
N GLN A 478 -28.96 5.46 9.03
CA GLN A 478 -28.81 4.61 7.84
C GLN A 478 -28.32 3.19 8.16
N MET A 479 -27.44 3.02 9.14
CA MET A 479 -27.06 1.69 9.64
C MET A 479 -28.24 0.97 10.28
N LEU A 480 -29.04 1.69 11.09
CA LEU A 480 -30.25 1.15 11.70
C LEU A 480 -31.25 0.69 10.63
N VAL A 481 -31.42 1.42 9.53
CA VAL A 481 -32.26 1.01 8.39
C VAL A 481 -31.83 -0.35 7.82
N ILE A 482 -30.53 -0.63 7.75
CA ILE A 482 -30.02 -1.94 7.32
C ILE A 482 -30.41 -3.03 8.33
N SER A 483 -30.24 -2.77 9.63
CA SER A 483 -30.63 -3.71 10.70
C SER A 483 -32.15 -3.95 10.75
N GLU A 484 -32.96 -2.92 10.52
CA GLU A 484 -34.42 -3.03 10.43
C GLU A 484 -34.83 -3.84 9.19
N GLU A 485 -34.14 -3.66 8.07
CA GLU A 485 -34.40 -4.46 6.87
C GLU A 485 -34.05 -5.92 7.08
N ARG A 486 -32.92 -6.21 7.73
CA ARG A 486 -32.59 -7.58 8.18
C ARG A 486 -33.73 -8.17 9.01
N ALA A 487 -34.19 -7.49 10.05
CA ALA A 487 -35.25 -8.00 10.94
C ALA A 487 -36.55 -8.27 10.18
N ARG A 488 -36.87 -7.44 9.18
CA ARG A 488 -38.00 -7.69 8.27
C ARG A 488 -37.78 -8.93 7.41
N LEU A 489 -36.60 -9.09 6.81
CA LEU A 489 -36.27 -10.25 5.96
C LEU A 489 -36.30 -11.56 6.75
N GLU A 490 -35.90 -11.54 8.02
CA GLU A 490 -36.06 -12.67 8.95
C GLU A 490 -37.54 -12.99 9.18
N ALA A 491 -38.38 -11.98 9.37
CA ALA A 491 -39.81 -12.15 9.63
C ALA A 491 -40.61 -12.62 8.39
N VAL A 492 -40.23 -12.18 7.18
CA VAL A 492 -40.83 -12.64 5.92
C VAL A 492 -40.37 -14.07 5.60
N GLY A 493 -39.07 -14.33 5.71
CA GLY A 493 -38.48 -15.62 5.38
C GLY A 493 -38.39 -15.91 3.87
N PHE A 494 -37.46 -16.79 3.48
CA PHE A 494 -37.14 -17.07 2.08
C PHE A 494 -38.34 -17.46 1.20
N ALA A 495 -39.26 -18.29 1.73
CA ALA A 495 -40.36 -18.86 0.95
C ALA A 495 -41.44 -17.84 0.54
N ASP A 496 -41.57 -16.74 1.28
CA ASP A 496 -42.62 -15.73 1.07
C ASP A 496 -42.10 -14.48 0.35
N MET A 497 -40.84 -14.50 -0.12
CA MET A 497 -40.22 -13.37 -0.83
C MET A 497 -40.87 -13.12 -2.20
N GLY A 498 -41.60 -12.01 -2.33
CA GLY A 498 -42.09 -11.50 -3.60
C GLY A 498 -41.05 -10.66 -4.35
N ARG A 499 -41.32 -10.33 -5.63
CA ARG A 499 -40.44 -9.46 -6.43
C ARG A 499 -40.13 -8.12 -5.74
N ALA A 500 -41.13 -7.53 -5.08
CA ALA A 500 -40.95 -6.26 -4.36
C ALA A 500 -40.00 -6.40 -3.16
N ASP A 501 -40.09 -7.53 -2.42
CA ASP A 501 -39.23 -7.82 -1.29
C ASP A 501 -37.79 -8.02 -1.74
N TRP A 502 -37.58 -8.81 -2.80
CA TRP A 502 -36.27 -9.01 -3.40
C TRP A 502 -35.64 -7.70 -3.84
N ARG A 503 -36.38 -6.89 -4.61
CA ARG A 503 -35.86 -5.60 -5.09
C ARG A 503 -35.55 -4.67 -3.93
N ARG A 504 -36.37 -4.66 -2.88
CA ARG A 504 -36.12 -3.83 -1.69
C ARG A 504 -34.85 -4.26 -0.95
N ALA A 505 -34.67 -5.55 -0.70
CA ALA A 505 -33.47 -6.09 -0.05
C ALA A 505 -32.21 -5.71 -0.83
N LYS A 506 -32.22 -5.95 -2.14
CA LYS A 506 -31.05 -5.66 -2.99
C LYS A 506 -30.76 -4.15 -3.12
N ARG A 507 -31.79 -3.28 -3.13
CA ARG A 507 -31.62 -1.81 -3.10
C ARG A 507 -31.01 -1.28 -1.80
N HIS A 508 -31.10 -2.03 -0.71
CA HIS A 508 -30.38 -1.75 0.53
C HIS A 508 -28.96 -2.32 0.53
N GLY A 509 -28.52 -2.98 -0.54
CA GLY A 509 -27.15 -3.48 -0.72
C GLY A 509 -26.91 -4.91 -0.23
N PHE A 510 -27.94 -5.64 0.22
CA PHE A 510 -27.77 -7.01 0.69
C PHE A 510 -27.21 -7.91 -0.42
N SER A 511 -26.07 -8.54 -0.19
CA SER A 511 -25.49 -9.55 -1.10
C SER A 511 -26.30 -10.84 -1.08
N ASP A 512 -26.19 -11.65 -2.14
CA ASP A 512 -26.86 -12.95 -2.15
C ASP A 512 -26.30 -13.87 -1.02
N GLU A 513 -25.03 -13.67 -0.63
CA GLU A 513 -24.35 -14.34 0.49
C GLU A 513 -24.97 -13.97 1.85
N GLN A 514 -25.26 -12.69 2.09
CA GLN A 514 -25.94 -12.25 3.31
C GLN A 514 -27.32 -12.90 3.44
N LEU A 515 -28.08 -12.94 2.35
CA LEU A 515 -29.42 -13.53 2.33
C LEU A 515 -29.37 -15.05 2.50
N ALA A 516 -28.36 -15.70 1.92
CA ALA A 516 -28.10 -17.13 2.08
C ALA A 516 -27.79 -17.48 3.54
N TYR A 517 -26.91 -16.70 4.19
CA TYR A 517 -26.61 -16.84 5.60
C TYR A 517 -27.85 -16.58 6.48
N LEU A 518 -28.60 -15.51 6.21
CA LEU A 518 -29.77 -15.14 7.00
C LEU A 518 -30.82 -16.25 7.06
N TRP A 519 -31.09 -16.89 5.92
CA TRP A 519 -32.10 -17.95 5.82
C TRP A 519 -31.55 -19.37 5.92
N GLN A 520 -30.23 -19.52 6.09
CA GLN A 520 -29.55 -20.83 6.16
C GLN A 520 -29.84 -21.69 4.93
N VAL A 521 -29.69 -21.09 3.75
CA VAL A 521 -29.84 -21.75 2.43
C VAL A 521 -28.57 -21.57 1.60
N GLU A 522 -28.41 -22.37 0.56
CA GLU A 522 -27.27 -22.25 -0.36
C GLU A 522 -27.33 -20.95 -1.18
N LEU A 523 -26.19 -20.32 -1.40
CA LEU A 523 -26.04 -19.10 -2.23
C LEU A 523 -26.71 -19.22 -3.60
N THR A 524 -26.47 -20.35 -4.27
CA THR A 524 -27.04 -20.65 -5.60
C THR A 524 -28.57 -20.70 -5.58
N THR A 525 -29.18 -21.06 -4.44
CA THR A 525 -30.63 -21.10 -4.27
C THR A 525 -31.21 -19.68 -4.16
N VAL A 526 -30.55 -18.79 -3.42
CA VAL A 526 -30.92 -17.36 -3.32
C VAL A 526 -30.87 -16.70 -4.70
N ARG A 527 -29.73 -16.87 -5.40
CA ARG A 527 -29.53 -16.31 -6.73
C ARG A 527 -30.61 -16.79 -7.72
N ALA A 528 -30.91 -18.09 -7.72
CA ALA A 528 -31.94 -18.66 -8.59
C ALA A 528 -33.33 -18.09 -8.29
N ALA A 529 -33.73 -18.01 -7.02
CA ALA A 529 -35.04 -17.48 -6.61
C ALA A 529 -35.20 -15.99 -6.95
N ARG A 530 -34.15 -15.19 -6.71
CA ARG A 530 -34.10 -13.77 -7.09
C ARG A 530 -34.32 -13.58 -8.59
N ARG A 531 -33.67 -14.40 -9.41
CA ARG A 531 -33.82 -14.39 -10.88
C ARG A 531 -35.21 -14.85 -11.32
N GLU A 532 -35.76 -15.89 -10.71
CA GLU A 532 -37.13 -16.36 -10.99
C GLU A 532 -38.17 -15.27 -10.67
N ALA A 533 -37.93 -14.47 -9.62
CA ALA A 533 -38.74 -13.31 -9.29
C ALA A 533 -38.57 -12.12 -10.25
N GLY A 534 -37.68 -12.21 -11.25
CA GLY A 534 -37.41 -11.16 -12.22
C GLY A 534 -36.69 -9.95 -11.62
N VAL A 535 -35.75 -10.20 -10.70
CA VAL A 535 -34.91 -9.19 -10.07
C VAL A 535 -33.45 -9.40 -10.50
N PHE A 536 -32.97 -8.53 -11.38
CA PHE A 536 -31.62 -8.56 -11.93
C PHE A 536 -30.92 -7.24 -11.60
N PRO A 537 -29.59 -7.25 -11.47
CA PRO A 537 -28.84 -6.01 -11.34
C PRO A 537 -28.94 -5.22 -12.65
N THR A 538 -28.89 -3.91 -12.51
CA THR A 538 -28.77 -2.93 -13.60
C THR A 538 -27.46 -2.21 -13.43
N TYR A 539 -26.80 -1.83 -14.53
CA TYR A 539 -25.56 -1.06 -14.46
C TYR A 539 -25.81 0.37 -14.91
N LYS A 540 -25.28 1.31 -14.13
CA LYS A 540 -25.34 2.75 -14.36
C LYS A 540 -23.96 3.27 -14.67
N THR A 541 -23.89 4.39 -15.38
CA THR A 541 -22.66 4.98 -15.87
C THR A 541 -22.31 6.23 -15.05
N VAL A 542 -21.03 6.34 -14.67
CA VAL A 542 -20.49 7.57 -14.08
C VAL A 542 -20.32 8.61 -15.20
N ASP A 543 -21.00 9.75 -15.08
CA ASP A 543 -21.15 10.72 -16.17
C ASP A 543 -20.71 12.15 -15.83
N THR A 544 -20.27 12.42 -14.59
CA THR A 544 -19.93 13.75 -14.04
C THR A 544 -21.08 14.75 -13.88
N CYS A 545 -22.29 14.47 -14.38
CA CYS A 545 -23.34 15.48 -14.58
C CYS A 545 -24.74 15.06 -14.14
N GLY A 546 -24.91 13.89 -13.52
CA GLY A 546 -26.21 13.44 -13.01
C GLY A 546 -27.23 13.26 -14.14
N ALA A 547 -26.78 12.66 -15.25
CA ALA A 547 -27.52 12.40 -16.48
C ALA A 547 -28.02 13.65 -17.24
N GLU A 548 -27.47 14.85 -16.98
CA GLU A 548 -27.77 16.04 -17.78
C GLU A 548 -27.29 15.89 -19.24
N PHE A 549 -26.14 15.22 -19.43
CA PHE A 549 -25.54 14.93 -20.73
C PHE A 549 -25.28 13.44 -20.89
N GLU A 550 -25.41 12.94 -22.12
CA GLU A 550 -25.05 11.57 -22.46
C GLU A 550 -23.52 11.40 -22.40
N ALA A 551 -23.08 10.46 -21.56
CA ALA A 551 -21.69 10.03 -21.42
C ALA A 551 -21.41 8.82 -22.32
N ASP A 552 -20.33 8.91 -23.10
CA ASP A 552 -19.90 7.82 -23.98
C ASP A 552 -18.87 6.90 -23.28
N THR A 553 -18.30 7.35 -22.15
CA THR A 553 -17.30 6.60 -21.39
C THR A 553 -17.93 5.43 -20.62
N PRO A 554 -17.54 4.17 -20.90
CA PRO A 554 -18.15 2.98 -20.30
C PRO A 554 -17.58 2.68 -18.90
N TYR A 555 -17.83 3.61 -17.98
CA TYR A 555 -17.46 3.53 -16.57
C TYR A 555 -18.69 3.20 -15.71
N HIS A 556 -18.84 1.93 -15.34
CA HIS A 556 -20.07 1.37 -14.78
C HIS A 556 -19.99 0.96 -13.32
N TYR A 557 -21.14 1.00 -12.65
CA TYR A 557 -21.38 0.38 -11.35
C TYR A 557 -22.76 -0.30 -11.31
N SER A 558 -22.91 -1.35 -10.53
CA SER A 558 -24.16 -2.09 -10.36
C SER A 558 -25.09 -1.40 -9.35
N THR A 559 -26.39 -1.50 -9.62
CA THR A 559 -27.49 -1.14 -8.72
C THR A 559 -28.76 -1.94 -9.07
N TRP A 560 -29.88 -1.66 -8.41
CA TRP A 560 -31.15 -2.40 -8.56
C TRP A 560 -32.29 -1.48 -8.99
N GLU A 561 -32.18 -0.94 -10.21
CA GLU A 561 -33.15 -0.05 -10.84
C GLU A 561 -33.93 -0.76 -11.98
N ASP A 562 -34.39 -0.02 -12.98
CA ASP A 562 -35.25 -0.54 -14.05
C ASP A 562 -34.50 -0.74 -15.38
N ASP A 563 -33.57 0.15 -15.72
CA ASP A 563 -32.84 0.13 -16.99
C ASP A 563 -31.32 0.04 -16.77
N SER A 564 -30.64 -0.70 -17.64
CA SER A 564 -29.18 -0.87 -17.66
C SER A 564 -28.55 -0.10 -18.82
N GLU A 565 -27.37 0.48 -18.61
CA GLU A 565 -26.66 1.35 -19.54
C GLU A 565 -25.46 0.68 -20.22
N VAL A 566 -25.30 -0.64 -20.05
CA VAL A 566 -24.27 -1.40 -20.75
C VAL A 566 -24.58 -1.47 -22.25
N ALA A 567 -23.79 -0.79 -23.06
CA ALA A 567 -23.96 -0.75 -24.51
C ALA A 567 -23.79 -2.15 -25.15
N PRO A 568 -24.54 -2.51 -26.20
CA PRO A 568 -24.28 -3.71 -27.01
C PRO A 568 -22.89 -3.66 -27.69
N SER A 569 -22.28 -4.82 -27.94
CA SER A 569 -21.00 -4.91 -28.66
C SER A 569 -20.90 -6.17 -29.52
N ASP A 570 -20.20 -6.07 -30.65
CA ASP A 570 -19.93 -7.16 -31.58
C ASP A 570 -18.49 -7.73 -31.47
N ARG A 571 -17.66 -7.17 -30.58
CA ARG A 571 -16.25 -7.55 -30.39
C ARG A 571 -16.09 -8.76 -29.46
N PRO A 572 -15.03 -9.58 -29.64
CA PRO A 572 -14.67 -10.60 -28.65
C PRO A 572 -14.17 -9.96 -27.36
N LYS A 573 -14.71 -10.41 -26.23
CA LYS A 573 -14.55 -9.74 -24.94
C LYS A 573 -13.60 -10.50 -24.02
N VAL A 574 -12.76 -9.81 -23.27
CA VAL A 574 -11.93 -10.43 -22.21
C VAL A 574 -12.14 -9.68 -20.91
N ILE A 575 -12.55 -10.41 -19.87
CA ILE A 575 -12.70 -9.86 -18.52
C ILE A 575 -11.39 -10.03 -17.77
N ILE A 576 -10.91 -8.95 -17.15
CA ILE A 576 -9.71 -8.92 -16.32
C ILE A 576 -10.16 -8.58 -14.89
N LEU A 577 -9.98 -9.52 -13.97
CA LEU A 577 -10.27 -9.28 -12.56
C LEU A 577 -9.05 -8.64 -11.89
N GLY A 578 -9.27 -7.47 -11.29
CA GLY A 578 -8.26 -6.69 -10.57
C GLY A 578 -7.90 -7.29 -9.21
N SER A 579 -7.21 -6.49 -8.40
CA SER A 579 -6.70 -6.93 -7.10
C SER A 579 -7.62 -6.66 -5.92
N GLY A 580 -8.60 -5.77 -6.04
CA GLY A 580 -9.27 -5.17 -4.89
C GLY A 580 -8.31 -4.23 -4.12
N PRO A 581 -8.58 -3.93 -2.84
CA PRO A 581 -7.83 -2.94 -2.06
C PRO A 581 -6.36 -3.34 -1.91
N ASN A 582 -5.41 -2.40 -1.94
CA ASN A 582 -4.04 -2.74 -1.58
C ASN A 582 -3.93 -3.19 -0.11
N ARG A 583 -3.02 -4.12 0.14
CA ARG A 583 -2.65 -4.64 1.47
C ARG A 583 -1.26 -5.25 1.43
N ILE A 584 -0.63 -5.46 2.57
CA ILE A 584 0.72 -6.04 2.62
C ILE A 584 0.70 -7.44 1.98
N GLY A 585 1.56 -7.63 0.97
CA GLY A 585 1.62 -8.85 0.15
C GLY A 585 0.81 -8.81 -1.13
N GLN A 586 -0.11 -7.85 -1.28
CA GLN A 586 -0.90 -7.62 -2.49
C GLN A 586 -0.98 -6.11 -2.78
N GLY A 587 0.09 -5.61 -3.39
CA GLY A 587 0.31 -4.20 -3.69
C GLY A 587 0.03 -3.84 -5.15
N ILE A 588 0.66 -2.77 -5.59
CA ILE A 588 0.54 -2.19 -6.94
C ILE A 588 1.07 -3.11 -8.04
N GLU A 589 1.88 -4.11 -7.69
CA GLU A 589 2.51 -5.04 -8.64
C GLU A 589 1.47 -5.85 -9.41
N PHE A 590 0.33 -6.16 -8.77
CA PHE A 590 -0.78 -6.86 -9.38
C PHE A 590 -1.65 -5.93 -10.24
N ASP A 591 -1.80 -4.67 -9.82
CA ASP A 591 -2.48 -3.65 -10.63
C ASP A 591 -1.72 -3.42 -11.95
N TYR A 592 -0.39 -3.31 -11.87
CA TYR A 592 0.50 -3.25 -13.03
C TYR A 592 0.23 -4.39 -14.02
N CYS A 593 0.08 -5.62 -13.51
CA CYS A 593 -0.22 -6.78 -14.34
C CYS A 593 -1.59 -6.67 -15.02
N CYS A 594 -2.62 -6.24 -14.29
CA CYS A 594 -3.97 -6.06 -14.86
C CYS A 594 -3.99 -4.97 -15.95
N VAL A 595 -3.27 -3.85 -15.75
CA VAL A 595 -3.17 -2.75 -16.70
C VAL A 595 -2.47 -3.20 -17.99
N HIS A 596 -1.32 -3.88 -17.89
CA HIS A 596 -0.60 -4.38 -19.07
C HIS A 596 -1.40 -5.42 -19.85
N ALA A 597 -2.18 -6.26 -19.16
CA ALA A 597 -3.08 -7.20 -19.82
C ALA A 597 -4.14 -6.47 -20.65
N SER A 598 -4.72 -5.40 -20.11
CA SER A 598 -5.69 -4.58 -20.84
C SER A 598 -5.07 -3.96 -22.09
N PHE A 599 -3.88 -3.35 -21.97
CA PHE A 599 -3.19 -2.75 -23.12
C PHE A 599 -2.88 -3.79 -24.20
N ALA A 600 -2.31 -4.94 -23.82
CA ALA A 600 -1.94 -5.99 -24.77
C ALA A 600 -3.15 -6.59 -25.51
N LEU A 601 -4.28 -6.75 -24.81
CA LEU A 601 -5.49 -7.34 -25.39
C LEU A 601 -6.27 -6.34 -26.25
N ARG A 602 -6.28 -5.06 -25.87
CA ARG A 602 -6.83 -3.99 -26.69
C ARG A 602 -6.08 -3.88 -28.02
N ASP A 603 -4.75 -3.90 -27.98
CA ASP A 603 -3.90 -3.90 -29.19
C ASP A 603 -4.13 -5.14 -30.06
N ALA A 604 -4.49 -6.27 -29.43
CA ALA A 604 -4.88 -7.50 -30.10
C ALA A 604 -6.31 -7.52 -30.67
N GLY A 605 -7.08 -6.45 -30.49
CA GLY A 605 -8.44 -6.29 -31.02
C GLY A 605 -9.56 -6.83 -30.13
N TYR A 606 -9.25 -7.29 -28.91
CA TYR A 606 -10.28 -7.64 -27.93
C TYR A 606 -10.90 -6.38 -27.32
N GLU A 607 -12.17 -6.48 -26.92
CA GLU A 607 -12.77 -5.51 -26.00
C GLU A 607 -12.42 -5.91 -24.58
N THR A 608 -11.63 -5.07 -23.89
CA THR A 608 -11.15 -5.36 -22.54
C THR A 608 -12.10 -4.83 -21.48
N ILE A 609 -12.45 -5.68 -20.52
CA ILE A 609 -13.37 -5.35 -19.44
C ILE A 609 -12.61 -5.46 -18.12
N MET A 610 -12.38 -4.34 -17.45
CA MET A 610 -11.75 -4.33 -16.13
C MET A 610 -12.81 -4.42 -15.04
N VAL A 611 -12.58 -5.26 -14.04
CA VAL A 611 -13.40 -5.32 -12.81
C VAL A 611 -12.50 -5.11 -11.61
N ASN A 612 -12.64 -3.99 -10.91
CA ASN A 612 -11.85 -3.70 -9.71
C ASN A 612 -12.54 -2.63 -8.85
N CYS A 613 -12.17 -2.53 -7.57
CA CYS A 613 -12.79 -1.59 -6.62
C CYS A 613 -11.79 -0.73 -5.84
N ASN A 614 -10.54 -0.65 -6.32
CA ASN A 614 -9.49 0.15 -5.70
C ASN A 614 -9.39 1.54 -6.35
N PRO A 615 -9.69 2.63 -5.62
CA PRO A 615 -9.71 3.97 -6.19
C PRO A 615 -8.32 4.55 -6.47
N GLU A 616 -7.26 4.01 -5.85
CA GLU A 616 -5.89 4.54 -5.98
C GLU A 616 -5.19 4.09 -7.28
N THR A 617 -5.80 3.19 -8.07
CA THR A 617 -5.11 2.41 -9.10
C THR A 617 -5.31 2.90 -10.54
N VAL A 618 -4.38 2.51 -11.42
CA VAL A 618 -4.46 2.78 -12.87
C VAL A 618 -5.47 1.85 -13.54
N SER A 619 -5.69 0.62 -13.03
CA SER A 619 -6.71 -0.27 -13.59
C SER A 619 -8.13 0.30 -13.52
N THR A 620 -8.44 1.10 -12.49
CA THR A 620 -9.73 1.79 -12.35
C THR A 620 -9.73 3.18 -13.01
N ASP A 621 -8.75 3.50 -13.84
CA ASP A 621 -8.87 4.57 -14.84
C ASP A 621 -9.71 4.07 -16.02
N TYR A 622 -10.75 4.82 -16.39
CA TYR A 622 -11.62 4.47 -17.51
C TYR A 622 -10.89 4.44 -18.85
N ASP A 623 -9.74 5.10 -18.97
CA ASP A 623 -8.93 5.03 -20.20
C ASP A 623 -8.18 3.69 -20.35
N THR A 624 -8.01 2.95 -19.25
CA THR A 624 -7.21 1.72 -19.22
C THR A 624 -7.90 0.55 -19.93
N SER A 625 -9.23 0.46 -19.88
CA SER A 625 -10.01 -0.65 -20.43
C SER A 625 -11.13 -0.17 -21.35
N ASP A 626 -11.58 -1.01 -22.30
CA ASP A 626 -12.73 -0.64 -23.15
C ASP A 626 -14.01 -0.52 -22.33
N ARG A 627 -14.11 -1.19 -21.16
CA ARG A 627 -15.20 -1.03 -20.17
C ARG A 627 -14.66 -1.24 -18.76
N LEU A 628 -15.04 -0.36 -17.84
CA LEU A 628 -14.67 -0.45 -16.43
C LEU A 628 -15.92 -0.74 -15.58
N TYR A 629 -15.88 -1.79 -14.77
CA TYR A 629 -16.84 -2.03 -13.71
C TYR A 629 -16.19 -1.78 -12.34
N PHE A 630 -16.64 -0.74 -11.64
CA PHE A 630 -16.19 -0.42 -10.29
C PHE A 630 -16.96 -1.23 -9.25
N GLU A 631 -16.67 -2.53 -9.20
CA GLU A 631 -17.48 -3.50 -8.47
C GLU A 631 -16.66 -4.34 -7.49
N PRO A 632 -17.29 -4.83 -6.40
CA PRO A 632 -16.66 -5.80 -5.52
C PRO A 632 -16.23 -7.06 -6.27
N LEU A 633 -15.13 -7.66 -5.86
CA LEU A 633 -14.62 -8.91 -6.44
C LEU A 633 -15.17 -10.13 -5.68
N THR A 634 -16.49 -10.24 -5.64
CA THR A 634 -17.20 -11.39 -5.05
C THR A 634 -17.77 -12.30 -6.14
N TYR A 635 -18.17 -13.51 -5.77
CA TYR A 635 -18.85 -14.41 -6.71
C TYR A 635 -20.15 -13.80 -7.26
N ASP A 636 -21.03 -13.25 -6.40
CA ASP A 636 -22.31 -12.64 -6.84
C ASP A 636 -22.06 -11.50 -7.83
N ASP A 637 -21.17 -10.56 -7.47
CA ASP A 637 -20.90 -9.35 -8.26
C ASP A 637 -20.22 -9.69 -9.61
N VAL A 638 -19.23 -10.59 -9.62
CA VAL A 638 -18.55 -11.02 -10.87
C VAL A 638 -19.48 -11.82 -11.79
N MET A 639 -20.31 -12.72 -11.24
CA MET A 639 -21.29 -13.46 -12.05
C MET A 639 -22.35 -12.54 -12.66
N ASN A 640 -22.73 -11.48 -11.94
CA ASN A 640 -23.63 -10.45 -12.48
C ASN A 640 -23.02 -9.73 -13.70
N ILE A 641 -21.71 -9.42 -13.66
CA ILE A 641 -21.00 -8.78 -14.77
C ILE A 641 -20.87 -9.74 -15.96
N ILE A 642 -20.51 -11.00 -15.72
CA ILE A 642 -20.46 -12.03 -16.78
C ILE A 642 -21.79 -12.11 -17.52
N GLU A 643 -22.91 -12.14 -16.79
CA GLU A 643 -24.25 -12.19 -17.38
C GLU A 643 -24.58 -10.91 -18.18
N ALA A 644 -24.22 -9.73 -17.67
CA ALA A 644 -24.42 -8.46 -18.37
C ALA A 644 -23.62 -8.38 -19.67
N GLU A 645 -22.38 -8.87 -19.66
CA GLU A 645 -21.49 -8.84 -20.81
C GLU A 645 -21.85 -9.88 -21.88
N ILE A 646 -22.38 -11.05 -21.47
CA ILE A 646 -23.03 -12.02 -22.37
C ILE A 646 -24.23 -11.35 -23.03
N ALA A 647 -25.12 -10.72 -22.27
CA ALA A 647 -26.31 -10.06 -22.82
C ALA A 647 -25.94 -8.92 -23.79
N SER A 648 -24.90 -8.14 -23.46
CA SER A 648 -24.37 -7.10 -24.33
C SER A 648 -23.79 -7.65 -25.64
N ALA A 649 -23.07 -8.78 -25.59
CA ALA A 649 -22.57 -9.45 -26.79
C ALA A 649 -23.71 -10.01 -27.66
N GLU A 650 -24.70 -10.67 -27.04
CA GLU A 650 -25.87 -11.19 -27.74
C GLU A 650 -26.67 -10.07 -28.43
N ALA A 651 -26.87 -8.95 -27.75
CA ALA A 651 -27.56 -7.78 -28.29
C ALA A 651 -26.78 -7.13 -29.46
N GLY A 652 -25.45 -7.15 -29.41
CA GLY A 652 -24.58 -6.61 -30.46
C GLY A 652 -24.31 -7.59 -31.62
N GLY A 653 -24.65 -8.88 -31.47
CA GLY A 653 -24.30 -9.93 -32.42
C GLY A 653 -22.83 -10.37 -32.35
N GLY A 654 -22.16 -10.13 -31.22
CA GLY A 654 -20.77 -10.48 -30.97
C GLY A 654 -20.55 -11.96 -30.60
N PRO A 655 -19.29 -12.41 -30.61
CA PRO A 655 -18.94 -13.80 -30.32
C PRO A 655 -18.99 -14.17 -28.82
N GLY A 656 -19.20 -13.20 -27.93
CA GLY A 656 -19.26 -13.40 -26.49
C GLY A 656 -17.93 -13.16 -25.78
N ILE A 657 -17.81 -13.72 -24.57
CA ILE A 657 -16.61 -13.65 -23.73
C ILE A 657 -15.62 -14.72 -24.21
N ALA A 658 -14.45 -14.27 -24.66
CA ALA A 658 -13.34 -15.12 -25.10
C ALA A 658 -12.51 -15.67 -23.94
N GLY A 659 -12.50 -14.98 -22.79
CA GLY A 659 -11.80 -15.42 -21.60
C GLY A 659 -11.97 -14.50 -20.39
N ILE A 660 -11.68 -15.03 -19.21
CA ILE A 660 -11.64 -14.35 -17.92
C ILE A 660 -10.26 -14.60 -17.32
N ILE A 661 -9.51 -13.53 -17.08
CA ILE A 661 -8.17 -13.60 -16.50
C ILE A 661 -8.28 -13.41 -14.99
N VAL A 662 -7.89 -14.45 -14.24
CA VAL A 662 -7.90 -14.50 -12.78
C VAL A 662 -6.50 -14.54 -12.16
N SER A 663 -5.47 -14.83 -12.96
CA SER A 663 -4.11 -15.12 -12.51
C SER A 663 -3.19 -13.89 -12.44
N LEU A 664 -3.71 -12.67 -12.66
CA LEU A 664 -2.92 -11.44 -12.66
C LEU A 664 -3.23 -10.51 -11.46
N GLY A 665 -4.44 -10.55 -10.90
CA GLY A 665 -4.86 -9.65 -9.81
C GLY A 665 -4.51 -10.14 -8.40
N GLY A 666 -3.63 -11.13 -8.24
CA GLY A 666 -3.25 -11.65 -6.92
C GLY A 666 -4.30 -12.60 -6.31
N GLN A 667 -4.40 -12.66 -4.98
CA GLN A 667 -5.16 -13.72 -4.30
C GLN A 667 -6.68 -13.60 -4.46
N THR A 668 -7.20 -12.38 -4.51
CA THR A 668 -8.66 -12.13 -4.60
C THR A 668 -9.30 -12.83 -5.80
N PRO A 669 -8.90 -12.56 -7.05
CA PRO A 669 -9.49 -13.24 -8.20
C PRO A 669 -9.13 -14.72 -8.28
N LEU A 670 -7.99 -15.13 -7.71
CA LEU A 670 -7.56 -16.52 -7.69
C LEU A 670 -8.52 -17.41 -6.89
N LYS A 671 -9.08 -16.90 -5.78
CA LYS A 671 -10.12 -17.60 -5.00
C LYS A 671 -11.37 -17.87 -5.82
N LEU A 672 -11.74 -16.94 -6.71
CA LEU A 672 -12.92 -17.08 -7.56
C LEU A 672 -12.70 -18.08 -8.72
N ALA A 673 -11.46 -18.42 -9.06
CA ALA A 673 -11.14 -19.27 -10.21
C ALA A 673 -11.84 -20.64 -10.15
N GLY A 674 -11.99 -21.22 -8.95
CA GLY A 674 -12.67 -22.51 -8.75
C GLY A 674 -14.20 -22.44 -8.81
N GLU A 675 -14.78 -21.25 -8.62
CA GLU A 675 -16.22 -21.01 -8.53
C GLU A 675 -16.82 -20.51 -9.85
N LEU A 676 -16.02 -19.81 -10.66
CA LEU A 676 -16.41 -19.29 -11.96
C LEU A 676 -16.50 -20.40 -13.03
N PRO A 677 -17.22 -20.18 -14.14
CA PRO A 677 -17.32 -21.13 -15.24
C PRO A 677 -15.93 -21.49 -15.80
N ARG A 678 -15.52 -22.75 -15.62
CA ARG A 678 -14.15 -23.22 -15.92
C ARG A 678 -13.76 -23.02 -17.37
N GLU A 679 -14.72 -23.13 -18.29
CA GLU A 679 -14.52 -22.96 -19.73
C GLU A 679 -14.24 -21.52 -20.16
N LEU A 680 -14.51 -20.54 -19.29
CA LEU A 680 -14.22 -19.13 -19.55
C LEU A 680 -12.89 -18.69 -18.93
N ILE A 681 -12.29 -19.47 -18.04
CA ILE A 681 -11.00 -19.09 -17.42
C ILE A 681 -9.89 -19.18 -18.47
N ALA A 682 -9.19 -18.06 -18.68
CA ALA A 682 -8.08 -17.97 -19.61
C ALA A 682 -6.74 -18.28 -18.92
N GLY A 683 -5.81 -18.91 -19.64
CA GLY A 683 -4.50 -19.29 -19.12
C GLY A 683 -4.52 -20.59 -18.32
N THR A 684 -3.68 -20.65 -17.28
CA THR A 684 -3.53 -21.83 -16.42
C THR A 684 -4.86 -22.20 -15.76
N SER A 685 -5.19 -23.50 -15.79
CA SER A 685 -6.49 -23.98 -15.31
C SER A 685 -6.65 -23.81 -13.79
N PRO A 686 -7.89 -23.64 -13.28
CA PRO A 686 -8.14 -23.63 -11.83
C PRO A 686 -7.65 -24.89 -11.11
N ASP A 687 -7.67 -26.05 -11.79
CA ASP A 687 -7.22 -27.32 -11.22
C ASP A 687 -5.68 -27.39 -11.10
N SER A 688 -4.97 -26.76 -12.04
CA SER A 688 -3.51 -26.59 -12.01
C SER A 688 -3.08 -25.59 -10.92
N ILE A 689 -3.86 -24.54 -10.73
CA ILE A 689 -3.64 -23.58 -9.63
C ILE A 689 -3.83 -24.29 -8.29
N ASP A 690 -4.94 -25.02 -8.11
CA ASP A 690 -5.22 -25.80 -6.90
C ASP A 690 -4.17 -26.91 -6.67
N LEU A 691 -3.66 -27.56 -7.73
CA LEU A 691 -2.57 -28.54 -7.65
C LEU A 691 -1.28 -27.95 -7.06
N ALA A 692 -0.99 -26.67 -7.32
CA ALA A 692 0.19 -25.99 -6.79
C ALA A 692 -0.02 -25.47 -5.35
N GLU A 693 -1.24 -25.09 -4.99
CA GLU A 693 -1.58 -24.61 -3.63
C GLU A 693 -1.87 -25.75 -2.64
N ASP A 694 -2.40 -26.89 -3.11
CA ASP A 694 -2.65 -28.06 -2.28
C ASP A 694 -1.38 -28.85 -2.00
N ARG A 695 -1.00 -28.94 -0.72
CA ARG A 695 0.27 -29.56 -0.33
C ARG A 695 0.33 -31.06 -0.63
N GLU A 696 -0.76 -31.81 -0.46
CA GLU A 696 -0.72 -33.26 -0.70
C GLU A 696 -0.52 -33.54 -2.19
N ARG A 697 -1.24 -32.80 -3.04
CA ARG A 697 -1.11 -32.88 -4.49
C ARG A 697 0.28 -32.40 -4.95
N TRP A 698 0.77 -31.29 -4.38
CA TRP A 698 2.10 -30.74 -4.63
C TRP A 698 3.23 -31.71 -4.25
N ASN A 699 3.16 -32.31 -3.06
CA ASN A 699 4.18 -33.26 -2.60
C ASN A 699 4.27 -34.49 -3.49
N ALA A 700 3.11 -35.03 -3.89
CA ALA A 700 3.05 -36.16 -4.81
C ALA A 700 3.58 -35.80 -6.22
N LEU A 701 3.42 -34.54 -6.65
CA LEU A 701 3.98 -34.03 -7.90
C LEU A 701 5.51 -33.96 -7.83
N CYS A 702 6.07 -33.34 -6.80
CA CYS A 702 7.51 -33.22 -6.64
C CYS A 702 8.20 -34.59 -6.47
N GLU A 703 7.61 -35.53 -5.72
CA GLU A 703 8.14 -36.89 -5.59
C GLU A 703 8.16 -37.62 -6.96
N ARG A 704 7.11 -37.45 -7.77
CA ARG A 704 7.04 -38.02 -9.13
C ARG A 704 8.10 -37.44 -10.06
N LEU A 705 8.41 -36.15 -9.91
CA LEU A 705 9.40 -35.44 -10.73
C LEU A 705 10.85 -35.56 -10.20
N ASP A 706 11.08 -36.24 -9.08
CA ASP A 706 12.38 -36.27 -8.38
C ASP A 706 12.90 -34.86 -8.04
N ILE A 707 11.97 -33.96 -7.69
CA ILE A 707 12.27 -32.59 -7.27
C ILE A 707 12.38 -32.55 -5.75
N ALA A 708 13.53 -32.12 -5.26
CA ALA A 708 13.78 -32.01 -3.83
C ALA A 708 12.94 -30.89 -3.20
N GLN A 709 12.40 -31.19 -2.02
CA GLN A 709 11.67 -30.26 -1.17
C GLN A 709 12.25 -30.26 0.25
N PRO A 710 12.06 -29.18 1.03
CA PRO A 710 12.37 -29.22 2.45
C PRO A 710 11.65 -30.41 3.12
N PRO A 711 12.34 -31.25 3.92
CA PRO A 711 11.70 -32.34 4.64
C PRO A 711 10.60 -31.81 5.57
N GLY A 712 9.38 -32.32 5.46
CA GLY A 712 8.24 -31.76 6.19
C GLY A 712 7.05 -32.72 6.32
N GLY A 713 5.95 -32.19 6.87
CA GLY A 713 4.68 -32.88 7.00
C GLY A 713 3.53 -31.93 7.36
N THR A 714 2.32 -32.47 7.40
CA THR A 714 1.09 -31.74 7.79
C THR A 714 0.64 -32.16 9.19
N ALA A 715 0.05 -31.21 9.92
CA ALA A 715 -0.49 -31.43 11.25
C ALA A 715 -1.76 -30.61 11.46
N THR A 716 -2.81 -31.23 12.00
CA THR A 716 -4.06 -30.56 12.43
C THR A 716 -4.10 -30.37 13.93
N THR A 717 -3.27 -31.11 14.66
CA THR A 717 -3.16 -31.08 16.13
C THR A 717 -1.73 -30.80 16.57
N VAL A 718 -1.58 -30.31 17.80
CA VAL A 718 -0.25 -30.03 18.39
C VAL A 718 0.60 -31.31 18.45
N GLU A 719 -0.02 -32.44 18.79
CA GLU A 719 0.63 -33.74 18.89
C GLU A 719 1.15 -34.25 17.53
N GLU A 720 0.38 -34.02 16.46
CA GLU A 720 0.82 -34.31 15.09
C GLU A 720 2.00 -33.43 14.69
N ALA A 721 1.96 -32.13 15.01
CA ALA A 721 3.04 -31.19 14.71
C ALA A 721 4.34 -31.62 15.41
N ILE A 722 4.27 -31.99 16.69
CA ILE A 722 5.41 -32.53 17.45
C ILE A 722 5.95 -33.81 16.79
N ALA A 723 5.07 -34.71 16.33
CA ALA A 723 5.48 -35.93 15.66
C ALA A 723 6.18 -35.67 14.32
N VAL A 724 5.79 -34.63 13.58
CA VAL A 724 6.48 -34.18 12.36
C VAL A 724 7.85 -33.60 12.72
N VAL A 725 7.93 -32.65 13.66
CA VAL A 725 9.22 -32.02 14.05
C VAL A 725 10.22 -33.05 14.60
N ASN A 726 9.77 -34.06 15.35
CA ASN A 726 10.65 -35.13 15.83
C ASN A 726 11.31 -35.94 14.71
N LYS A 727 10.73 -35.93 13.49
CA LYS A 727 11.32 -36.57 12.30
C LYS A 727 12.23 -35.61 11.53
N VAL A 728 11.84 -34.34 11.39
CA VAL A 728 12.53 -33.38 10.52
C VAL A 728 13.60 -32.54 11.22
N GLY A 729 13.50 -32.38 12.55
CA GLY A 729 14.43 -31.63 13.40
C GLY A 729 14.05 -30.14 13.57
N TYR A 730 14.63 -29.51 14.59
CA TYR A 730 14.61 -28.05 14.78
C TYR A 730 15.86 -27.40 14.15
N PRO A 731 15.78 -26.13 13.72
CA PRO A 731 14.57 -25.30 13.64
C PRO A 731 13.56 -25.81 12.59
N ALA A 732 12.27 -25.56 12.84
CA ALA A 732 11.18 -25.92 11.93
C ALA A 732 10.36 -24.67 11.57
N LEU A 733 9.91 -24.59 10.32
CA LEU A 733 9.01 -23.55 9.82
C LEU A 733 7.58 -24.06 9.88
N MET A 734 6.73 -23.33 10.60
CA MET A 734 5.29 -23.55 10.63
C MET A 734 4.60 -22.62 9.64
N ARG A 735 3.70 -23.16 8.82
CA ARG A 735 2.95 -22.40 7.82
C ARG A 735 1.48 -22.80 7.76
N PRO A 736 0.53 -21.85 7.82
CA PRO A 736 -0.85 -22.12 7.45
C PRO A 736 -0.96 -22.45 5.95
N SER A 737 -1.99 -23.20 5.56
CA SER A 737 -2.27 -23.50 4.14
C SER A 737 -3.06 -22.35 3.47
N TYR A 738 -2.89 -22.14 2.15
CA TYR A 738 -3.64 -21.17 1.31
C TYR A 738 -3.50 -19.69 1.75
N VAL A 739 -2.28 -19.28 2.12
CA VAL A 739 -1.99 -17.90 2.52
C VAL A 739 -0.93 -17.28 1.60
N LEU A 740 -1.07 -15.99 1.32
CA LEU A 740 -0.07 -15.18 0.63
C LEU A 740 0.73 -14.34 1.64
N GLY A 741 1.97 -13.97 1.31
CA GLY A 741 2.75 -13.03 2.12
C GLY A 741 3.20 -13.62 3.46
N GLY A 742 3.28 -14.95 3.55
CA GLY A 742 3.75 -15.65 4.75
C GLY A 742 2.85 -15.48 5.97
N ARG A 743 1.54 -15.24 5.78
CA ARG A 743 0.64 -14.92 6.89
C ARG A 743 0.69 -15.95 8.01
N ALA A 744 0.93 -15.49 9.23
CA ALA A 744 1.08 -16.31 10.44
C ALA A 744 2.14 -17.43 10.33
N MET A 745 3.09 -17.34 9.39
CA MET A 745 4.24 -18.24 9.34
C MET A 745 5.20 -17.93 10.49
N THR A 746 5.73 -18.97 11.13
CA THR A 746 6.65 -18.82 12.27
C THR A 746 7.73 -19.89 12.27
N ILE A 747 8.98 -19.47 12.51
CA ILE A 747 10.10 -20.39 12.75
C ILE A 747 10.13 -20.71 14.25
N VAL A 748 10.07 -22.01 14.57
CA VAL A 748 10.13 -22.53 15.92
C VAL A 748 11.47 -23.24 16.15
N HIS A 749 12.07 -23.01 17.31
CA HIS A 749 13.40 -23.53 17.66
C HIS A 749 13.35 -24.65 18.72
N ASP A 750 12.22 -24.79 19.41
CA ASP A 750 12.00 -25.80 20.43
C ASP A 750 10.51 -26.18 20.54
N GLU A 751 10.21 -27.20 21.34
CA GLU A 751 8.85 -27.71 21.51
C GLU A 751 7.91 -26.70 22.17
N GLN A 752 8.41 -25.83 23.05
CA GLN A 752 7.56 -24.83 23.69
C GLN A 752 7.10 -23.81 22.65
N GLY A 753 8.02 -23.30 21.82
CA GLY A 753 7.69 -22.41 20.70
C GLY A 753 6.72 -23.04 19.70
N LEU A 754 6.84 -24.35 19.44
CA LEU A 754 5.87 -25.08 18.60
C LEU A 754 4.46 -25.11 19.21
N ARG A 755 4.36 -25.36 20.53
CA ARG A 755 3.07 -25.36 21.25
C ARG A 755 2.43 -23.98 21.26
N ASP A 756 3.22 -22.95 21.52
CA ASP A 756 2.76 -21.56 21.57
C ASP A 756 2.24 -21.13 20.20
N ALA A 757 2.99 -21.41 19.13
CA ALA A 757 2.59 -21.10 17.76
C ALA A 757 1.31 -21.85 17.32
N MET A 758 1.17 -23.14 17.66
CA MET A 758 -0.07 -23.88 17.40
C MET A 758 -1.27 -23.33 18.19
N ALA A 759 -1.06 -22.92 19.44
CA ALA A 759 -2.12 -22.32 20.26
C ALA A 759 -2.55 -20.96 19.71
N GLU A 760 -1.59 -20.15 19.25
CA GLU A 760 -1.84 -18.88 18.60
C GLU A 760 -2.70 -19.08 17.33
N LEU A 761 -2.29 -20.00 16.43
CA LEU A 761 -3.06 -20.35 15.24
C LEU A 761 -4.49 -20.85 15.55
N ALA A 762 -4.67 -21.63 16.62
CA ALA A 762 -5.98 -22.11 17.04
C ALA A 762 -6.86 -21.01 17.66
N SER A 763 -6.25 -20.07 18.38
CA SER A 763 -6.96 -18.89 18.93
C SER A 763 -7.32 -17.86 17.84
N MET A 764 -6.50 -17.83 16.78
CA MET A 764 -6.73 -17.09 15.54
C MET A 764 -7.77 -17.78 14.66
N GLY A 765 -8.99 -18.01 15.17
CA GLY A 765 -10.17 -18.33 14.33
C GLY A 765 -10.39 -17.34 13.15
N SER A 766 -9.56 -16.30 13.07
CA SER A 766 -9.33 -15.29 12.05
C SER A 766 -8.63 -15.73 10.76
N LEU A 767 -8.09 -16.95 10.61
CA LEU A 767 -7.67 -17.44 9.27
C LEU A 767 -8.88 -17.50 8.31
N GLY A 768 -10.10 -17.68 8.84
CA GLY A 768 -11.34 -17.60 8.07
C GLY A 768 -11.70 -16.19 7.58
N ARG A 769 -11.15 -15.11 8.19
CA ARG A 769 -11.48 -13.72 7.83
C ARG A 769 -10.92 -13.31 6.46
N GLU A 770 -9.63 -13.46 6.17
CA GLU A 770 -9.14 -13.14 4.80
C GLU A 770 -9.13 -14.34 3.86
N GLY A 771 -9.79 -15.43 4.23
CA GLY A 771 -9.70 -16.71 3.52
C GLY A 771 -11.03 -17.29 3.06
N GLY A 772 -12.17 -16.91 3.65
CA GLY A 772 -13.48 -17.51 3.34
C GLY A 772 -13.55 -19.02 3.56
N LEU A 773 -12.51 -19.62 4.15
CA LEU A 773 -12.30 -21.06 4.18
C LEU A 773 -12.15 -21.51 5.63
N SER A 774 -12.92 -22.54 5.96
CA SER A 774 -13.10 -23.18 7.27
C SER A 774 -11.82 -23.32 8.11
N ALA A 775 -11.99 -23.21 9.43
CA ALA A 775 -11.00 -23.44 10.49
C ALA A 775 -10.44 -24.89 10.56
N GLU A 776 -10.76 -25.78 9.61
CA GLU A 776 -10.39 -27.20 9.62
C GLU A 776 -9.15 -27.56 8.76
N ARG A 777 -8.35 -26.59 8.29
CA ARG A 777 -7.20 -26.89 7.42
C ARG A 777 -5.89 -27.16 8.20
N PRO A 778 -5.02 -28.07 7.71
CA PRO A 778 -3.78 -28.45 8.36
C PRO A 778 -2.70 -27.36 8.32
N VAL A 779 -1.87 -27.34 9.36
CA VAL A 779 -0.62 -26.57 9.46
C VAL A 779 0.53 -27.38 8.87
N LEU A 780 1.33 -26.74 8.04
CA LEU A 780 2.54 -27.28 7.43
C LEU A 780 3.71 -27.10 8.38
N VAL A 781 4.51 -28.14 8.55
CA VAL A 781 5.71 -28.13 9.38
C VAL A 781 6.86 -28.66 8.54
N ASP A 782 7.74 -27.76 8.11
CA ASP A 782 8.91 -28.07 7.30
C ASP A 782 10.20 -27.84 8.09
N ARG A 783 11.26 -28.59 7.78
CA ARG A 783 12.60 -28.27 8.27
C ARG A 783 13.01 -26.91 7.74
N PHE A 784 13.43 -26.02 8.63
CA PHE A 784 13.98 -24.74 8.24
C PHE A 784 15.39 -24.94 7.66
N LEU A 785 15.62 -24.47 6.44
CA LEU A 785 16.90 -24.57 5.73
C LEU A 785 17.78 -23.38 6.14
N GLU A 786 18.55 -23.54 7.22
CA GLU A 786 19.51 -22.52 7.68
C GLU A 786 20.60 -22.26 6.63
N ASP A 787 21.10 -21.02 6.56
CA ASP A 787 22.18 -20.56 5.67
C ASP A 787 21.91 -20.82 4.16
N ALA A 788 20.64 -20.93 3.75
CA ALA A 788 20.27 -21.15 2.35
C ALA A 788 20.07 -19.81 1.61
N ILE A 789 20.51 -19.76 0.35
CA ILE A 789 20.22 -18.64 -0.55
C ILE A 789 18.82 -18.84 -1.13
N GLU A 790 17.93 -17.86 -0.97
CA GLU A 790 16.62 -17.88 -1.60
C GLU A 790 16.69 -17.33 -3.04
N VAL A 791 15.96 -17.96 -3.96
CA VAL A 791 15.95 -17.60 -5.38
C VAL A 791 14.53 -17.63 -5.92
N ASP A 792 14.12 -16.53 -6.54
CA ASP A 792 12.86 -16.44 -7.29
C ASP A 792 13.13 -16.59 -8.80
N VAL A 793 12.29 -17.35 -9.50
CA VAL A 793 12.33 -17.51 -10.96
C VAL A 793 10.97 -17.20 -11.55
N ASP A 794 10.88 -16.12 -12.33
CA ASP A 794 9.68 -15.78 -13.10
C ASP A 794 9.83 -16.30 -14.53
N SER A 795 8.80 -16.98 -15.03
CA SER A 795 8.78 -17.62 -16.35
C SER A 795 7.41 -17.56 -17.00
N ILE A 796 7.37 -17.79 -18.32
CA ILE A 796 6.14 -17.89 -19.12
C ILE A 796 6.16 -19.21 -19.87
N ARG A 797 5.06 -19.97 -19.86
CA ARG A 797 4.89 -21.15 -20.70
C ARG A 797 3.71 -21.00 -21.63
N ASP A 798 3.87 -21.41 -22.90
CA ASP A 798 2.77 -21.45 -23.87
C ASP A 798 2.14 -22.82 -24.06
N SER A 799 1.10 -22.87 -24.89
CA SER A 799 0.36 -24.09 -25.21
C SER A 799 1.14 -25.12 -26.04
N THR A 800 2.26 -24.71 -26.66
CA THR A 800 3.16 -25.62 -27.38
C THR A 800 4.12 -26.34 -26.43
N GLY A 801 4.26 -25.82 -25.21
CA GLY A 801 5.17 -26.30 -24.18
C GLY A 801 6.51 -25.58 -24.14
N GLU A 802 6.70 -24.52 -24.93
CA GLU A 802 7.89 -23.67 -24.84
C GLU A 802 7.85 -22.88 -23.53
N VAL A 803 8.99 -22.82 -22.83
CA VAL A 803 9.16 -22.05 -21.59
C VAL A 803 10.16 -20.93 -21.82
N LEU A 804 9.73 -19.71 -21.53
CA LEU A 804 10.54 -18.50 -21.55
C LEU A 804 10.89 -18.12 -20.12
N ILE A 805 12.17 -18.13 -19.76
CA ILE A 805 12.63 -17.55 -18.50
C ILE A 805 12.56 -16.02 -18.61
N GLY A 806 11.81 -15.40 -17.70
CA GLY A 806 11.69 -13.96 -17.58
C GLY A 806 12.88 -13.37 -16.82
N GLY A 807 13.16 -13.91 -15.63
CA GLY A 807 14.30 -13.50 -14.81
C GLY A 807 14.53 -14.43 -13.63
N ILE A 808 15.78 -14.50 -13.18
CA ILE A 808 16.22 -15.25 -12.00
C ILE A 808 16.79 -14.25 -11.01
N MET A 809 16.23 -14.23 -9.80
CA MET A 809 16.51 -13.25 -8.76
C MET A 809 17.17 -13.95 -7.58
N GLU A 810 18.39 -13.53 -7.23
CA GLU A 810 19.07 -14.02 -6.04
C GLU A 810 18.77 -13.08 -4.87
N HIS A 811 18.26 -13.59 -3.75
CA HIS A 811 18.01 -12.78 -2.56
C HIS A 811 19.31 -12.43 -1.83
N VAL A 812 19.34 -11.24 -1.25
CA VAL A 812 20.45 -10.81 -0.38
C VAL A 812 20.29 -11.46 0.99
N GLU A 813 19.09 -11.41 1.56
CA GLU A 813 18.74 -12.13 2.78
C GLU A 813 18.69 -13.64 2.53
N GLU A 814 18.98 -14.40 3.60
CA GLU A 814 18.85 -15.86 3.61
C GLU A 814 17.39 -16.31 3.63
N ALA A 815 17.16 -17.55 3.19
CA ALA A 815 15.85 -18.18 3.26
C ALA A 815 15.32 -18.14 4.70
N GLY A 816 14.09 -17.66 4.87
CA GLY A 816 13.48 -17.40 6.17
C GLY A 816 13.20 -15.95 6.48
N VAL A 817 13.79 -15.04 5.71
CA VAL A 817 13.19 -13.73 5.44
C VAL A 817 12.30 -13.90 4.22
N HIS A 818 11.04 -13.48 4.33
CA HIS A 818 10.08 -13.62 3.24
C HIS A 818 10.51 -12.84 2.00
N SER A 819 10.41 -13.44 0.80
CA SER A 819 10.76 -12.85 -0.51
C SER A 819 10.32 -11.39 -0.72
N GLY A 820 9.13 -11.05 -0.25
CA GLY A 820 8.59 -9.68 -0.30
C GLY A 820 9.40 -8.65 0.50
N ASP A 821 9.98 -9.04 1.63
CA ASP A 821 10.79 -8.17 2.51
C ASP A 821 12.29 -8.24 2.21
N SER A 822 12.71 -9.20 1.38
CA SER A 822 14.10 -9.34 0.95
C SER A 822 14.46 -8.34 -0.15
N ALA A 823 15.71 -7.92 -0.14
CA ALA A 823 16.36 -7.39 -1.31
C ALA A 823 16.71 -8.54 -2.26
N CYS A 824 16.66 -8.30 -3.57
CA CYS A 824 17.06 -9.28 -4.57
C CYS A 824 17.77 -8.66 -5.76
N MET A 825 18.58 -9.47 -6.45
CA MET A 825 19.46 -9.01 -7.53
C MET A 825 19.23 -9.76 -8.83
N ILE A 826 19.21 -9.01 -9.94
CA ILE A 826 19.25 -9.53 -11.32
C ILE A 826 20.47 -8.94 -12.04
N PRO A 827 21.32 -9.77 -12.66
CA PRO A 827 21.35 -11.23 -12.58
C PRO A 827 21.80 -11.74 -11.18
N PRO A 828 21.71 -13.05 -10.90
CA PRO A 828 22.31 -13.66 -9.72
C PRO A 828 23.82 -13.36 -9.63
N GLN A 829 24.32 -13.11 -8.43
CA GLN A 829 25.70 -12.65 -8.18
C GLN A 829 26.62 -13.72 -7.61
N SER A 830 26.10 -14.65 -6.80
CA SER A 830 26.91 -15.69 -6.14
C SER A 830 26.60 -17.11 -6.63
N LEU A 831 25.55 -17.28 -7.44
CA LEU A 831 25.15 -18.57 -8.00
C LEU A 831 26.04 -19.00 -9.19
N PRO A 832 26.63 -20.21 -9.19
CA PRO A 832 27.37 -20.73 -10.33
C PRO A 832 26.46 -20.94 -11.56
N PRO A 833 27.00 -20.83 -12.79
CA PRO A 833 26.22 -21.05 -14.01
C PRO A 833 25.50 -22.41 -14.07
N GLN A 834 26.09 -23.46 -13.51
CA GLN A 834 25.44 -24.77 -13.45
C GLN A 834 24.19 -24.76 -12.57
N THR A 835 24.27 -24.13 -11.39
CA THR A 835 23.11 -23.98 -10.48
C THR A 835 21.99 -23.18 -11.15
N ILE A 836 22.33 -22.14 -11.90
CA ILE A 836 21.35 -21.37 -12.69
C ILE A 836 20.66 -22.27 -13.73
N ALA A 837 21.42 -23.04 -14.50
CA ALA A 837 20.86 -23.97 -15.49
C ALA A 837 19.98 -25.06 -14.84
N ASP A 838 20.34 -25.53 -13.64
CA ASP A 838 19.54 -26.50 -12.89
C ASP A 838 18.20 -25.88 -12.40
N LEU A 839 18.22 -24.64 -11.93
CA LEU A 839 17.01 -23.88 -11.56
C LEU A 839 16.07 -23.69 -12.76
N GLU A 840 16.61 -23.35 -13.93
CA GLU A 840 15.85 -23.24 -15.18
C GLU A 840 15.21 -24.57 -15.58
N ALA A 841 15.96 -25.67 -15.48
CA ALA A 841 15.49 -27.01 -15.81
C ALA A 841 14.35 -27.47 -14.88
N VAL A 842 14.47 -27.23 -13.57
CA VAL A 842 13.41 -27.55 -12.61
C VAL A 842 12.18 -26.68 -12.86
N THR A 843 12.36 -25.39 -13.13
CA THR A 843 11.27 -24.47 -13.47
C THR A 843 10.50 -24.94 -14.71
N ALA A 844 11.21 -25.35 -15.77
CA ALA A 844 10.57 -25.86 -16.99
C ALA A 844 9.83 -27.19 -16.77
N ALA A 845 10.36 -28.08 -15.92
CA ALA A 845 9.70 -29.32 -15.54
C ALA A 845 8.39 -29.05 -14.77
N LEU A 846 8.42 -28.14 -13.79
CA LEU A 846 7.23 -27.72 -13.05
C LEU A 846 6.20 -27.06 -13.96
N ALA A 847 6.61 -26.14 -14.83
CA ALA A 847 5.73 -25.49 -15.78
C ALA A 847 5.01 -26.50 -16.69
N THR A 848 5.70 -27.56 -17.08
CA THR A 848 5.14 -28.63 -17.92
C THR A 848 4.14 -29.48 -17.15
N GLU A 849 4.49 -29.95 -15.95
CA GLU A 849 3.65 -30.85 -15.16
C GLU A 849 2.41 -30.14 -14.59
N LEU A 850 2.51 -28.85 -14.26
CA LEU A 850 1.38 -28.01 -13.86
C LEU A 850 0.54 -27.56 -15.07
N GLU A 851 0.94 -27.89 -16.30
CA GLU A 851 0.29 -27.45 -17.54
C GLU A 851 0.09 -25.93 -17.60
N VAL A 852 1.10 -25.17 -17.18
CA VAL A 852 1.03 -23.70 -17.12
C VAL A 852 0.81 -23.12 -18.50
N ILE A 853 -0.12 -22.15 -18.59
CA ILE A 853 -0.35 -21.31 -19.76
C ILE A 853 -0.37 -19.84 -19.29
N GLY A 854 0.70 -19.11 -19.56
CA GLY A 854 0.94 -17.78 -18.99
C GLY A 854 2.09 -17.79 -17.98
N LEU A 855 1.99 -16.98 -16.92
CA LEU A 855 3.06 -16.78 -15.94
C LEU A 855 3.17 -17.95 -14.93
N LEU A 856 4.40 -18.23 -14.53
CA LEU A 856 4.77 -19.08 -13.40
C LEU A 856 5.93 -18.44 -12.64
N ASN A 857 5.76 -18.31 -11.33
CA ASN A 857 6.84 -18.00 -10.40
C ASN A 857 7.21 -19.26 -9.61
N VAL A 858 8.50 -19.54 -9.44
CA VAL A 858 8.98 -20.64 -8.59
C VAL A 858 10.02 -20.11 -7.61
N GLN A 859 9.84 -20.44 -6.34
CA GLN A 859 10.76 -20.09 -5.26
C GLN A 859 11.62 -21.28 -4.87
N PHE A 860 12.91 -21.06 -4.72
CA PHE A 860 13.90 -22.07 -4.39
C PHE A 860 14.73 -21.65 -3.18
N ALA A 861 15.23 -22.64 -2.44
CA ALA A 861 16.32 -22.48 -1.49
C ALA A 861 17.52 -23.29 -1.97
N VAL A 862 18.69 -22.66 -2.02
CA VAL A 862 19.95 -23.26 -2.44
C VAL A 862 20.89 -23.35 -1.23
N THR A 863 21.10 -24.57 -0.71
CA THR A 863 22.06 -24.81 0.38
C THR A 863 23.45 -25.13 -0.18
N ASN A 864 24.49 -24.98 0.64
CA ASN A 864 25.84 -25.40 0.33
C ASN A 864 26.37 -26.33 1.43
N ASP A 865 26.25 -27.63 1.20
CA ASP A 865 26.64 -28.66 2.16
C ASP A 865 27.99 -29.25 1.75
N GLY A 866 29.07 -28.80 2.39
CA GLY A 866 30.42 -29.34 2.15
C GLY A 866 30.96 -29.07 0.74
N GLY A 867 30.44 -28.06 0.03
CA GLY A 867 30.83 -27.70 -1.34
C GLY A 867 29.87 -28.20 -2.42
N GLU A 868 28.87 -29.03 -2.06
CA GLU A 868 27.80 -29.45 -2.96
C GLU A 868 26.58 -28.53 -2.76
N ARG A 869 26.04 -27.99 -3.85
CA ARG A 869 24.84 -27.15 -3.82
C ARG A 869 23.60 -28.00 -4.03
N ASN A 870 22.67 -27.95 -3.08
CA ASN A 870 21.39 -28.64 -3.17
C ASN A 870 20.30 -27.61 -3.44
N ILE A 871 19.44 -27.86 -4.43
CA ILE A 871 18.30 -27.02 -4.80
C ILE A 871 17.04 -27.64 -4.21
N TYR A 872 16.32 -26.88 -3.40
CA TYR A 872 15.02 -27.27 -2.85
C TYR A 872 13.95 -26.32 -3.38
N VAL A 873 12.83 -26.86 -3.85
CA VAL A 873 11.67 -26.03 -4.22
C VAL A 873 10.87 -25.72 -2.97
N LEU A 874 10.61 -24.43 -2.74
CA LEU A 874 9.81 -23.93 -1.62
C LEU A 874 8.32 -23.91 -1.99
N GLU A 875 8.00 -23.32 -3.14
CA GLU A 875 6.65 -23.22 -3.71
C GLU A 875 6.70 -22.91 -5.21
N ALA A 876 5.59 -23.15 -5.90
CA ALA A 876 5.35 -22.70 -7.26
C ALA A 876 3.99 -22.00 -7.34
N ASN A 877 3.98 -20.85 -8.00
CA ASN A 877 2.84 -19.96 -8.12
C ASN A 877 2.48 -19.83 -9.61
N PRO A 878 1.52 -20.62 -10.14
CA PRO A 878 1.12 -20.59 -11.56
C PRO A 878 0.24 -19.36 -11.90
N ARG A 879 0.76 -18.18 -11.55
CA ARG A 879 0.14 -16.86 -11.66
C ARG A 879 1.23 -15.79 -11.70
N ALA A 880 0.83 -14.53 -11.86
CA ALA A 880 1.74 -13.41 -11.63
C ALA A 880 2.25 -13.38 -10.18
N SER A 881 3.54 -13.08 -10.04
CA SER A 881 4.19 -12.75 -8.77
C SER A 881 4.38 -11.23 -8.67
N ARG A 882 4.66 -10.75 -7.47
CA ARG A 882 4.96 -9.32 -7.23
C ARG A 882 6.27 -8.87 -7.90
N THR A 883 7.16 -9.80 -8.25
CA THR A 883 8.46 -9.50 -8.88
C THR A 883 8.36 -9.22 -10.37
N VAL A 884 7.24 -9.57 -11.03
CA VAL A 884 7.06 -9.39 -12.48
C VAL A 884 7.34 -7.96 -12.98
N PRO A 885 6.87 -6.88 -12.33
CA PRO A 885 7.21 -5.53 -12.75
C PRO A 885 8.72 -5.25 -12.64
N PHE A 886 9.35 -5.61 -11.52
CA PHE A 886 10.79 -5.46 -11.33
C PHE A 886 11.58 -6.21 -12.41
N VAL A 887 11.24 -7.47 -12.70
CA VAL A 887 11.89 -8.25 -13.75
C VAL A 887 11.69 -7.61 -15.12
N ALA A 888 10.48 -7.13 -15.43
CA ALA A 888 10.20 -6.46 -16.69
C ALA A 888 11.04 -5.18 -16.86
N LYS A 889 11.19 -4.37 -15.81
CA LYS A 889 12.02 -3.16 -15.83
C LYS A 889 13.51 -3.47 -15.87
N ALA A 890 13.98 -4.48 -15.13
CA ALA A 890 15.37 -4.87 -15.12
C ALA A 890 15.84 -5.42 -16.48
N THR A 891 14.98 -6.19 -17.16
CA THR A 891 15.31 -6.89 -18.42
C THR A 891 14.90 -6.13 -19.68
N GLY A 892 13.94 -5.20 -19.57
CA GLY A 892 13.32 -4.52 -20.71
C GLY A 892 12.30 -5.38 -21.47
N ARG A 893 11.91 -6.54 -20.92
CA ARG A 893 10.96 -7.46 -21.55
C ARG A 893 9.55 -7.29 -20.95
N PRO A 894 8.49 -7.05 -21.76
CA PRO A 894 7.14 -6.85 -21.25
C PRO A 894 6.45 -8.18 -20.92
N LEU A 895 6.87 -8.82 -19.82
CA LEU A 895 6.44 -10.17 -19.44
C LEU A 895 4.92 -10.34 -19.39
N VAL A 896 4.20 -9.37 -18.84
CA VAL A 896 2.74 -9.43 -18.74
C VAL A 896 2.08 -9.39 -20.11
N LYS A 897 2.49 -8.46 -20.99
CA LYS A 897 1.94 -8.35 -22.35
C LYS A 897 2.10 -9.68 -23.11
N ILE A 898 3.27 -10.32 -22.98
CA ILE A 898 3.55 -11.66 -23.56
C ILE A 898 2.63 -12.71 -22.94
N ALA A 899 2.60 -12.82 -21.62
CA ALA A 899 1.84 -13.83 -20.91
C ALA A 899 0.33 -13.74 -21.20
N THR A 900 -0.22 -12.53 -21.25
CA THR A 900 -1.63 -12.32 -21.56
C THR A 900 -1.99 -12.78 -22.97
N ARG A 901 -1.15 -12.52 -23.97
CA ARG A 901 -1.36 -13.04 -25.33
C ARG A 901 -1.29 -14.57 -25.37
N VAL A 902 -0.38 -15.16 -24.60
CA VAL A 902 -0.27 -16.61 -24.42
C VAL A 902 -1.52 -17.22 -23.78
N MET A 903 -2.08 -16.58 -22.74
CA MET A 903 -3.33 -17.02 -22.09
C MET A 903 -4.51 -17.10 -23.06
N LEU A 904 -4.48 -16.31 -24.14
CA LEU A 904 -5.51 -16.26 -25.19
C LEU A 904 -5.11 -17.03 -26.47
N GLY A 905 -4.05 -17.84 -26.41
CA GLY A 905 -3.72 -18.86 -27.42
C GLY A 905 -2.55 -18.53 -28.35
N ALA A 906 -1.88 -17.39 -28.21
CA ALA A 906 -0.65 -17.12 -28.96
C ALA A 906 0.50 -18.01 -28.47
N SER A 907 1.36 -18.46 -29.38
CA SER A 907 2.63 -19.14 -29.04
C SER A 907 3.77 -18.14 -28.86
N LEU A 908 4.80 -18.51 -28.10
CA LEU A 908 6.00 -17.71 -27.93
C LEU A 908 6.74 -17.49 -29.25
N GLU A 909 6.70 -18.46 -30.18
CA GLU A 909 7.26 -18.31 -31.53
C GLU A 909 6.50 -17.27 -32.37
N GLU A 910 5.17 -17.23 -32.30
CA GLU A 910 4.38 -16.18 -32.96
C GLU A 910 4.74 -14.81 -32.40
N LEU A 911 4.74 -14.66 -31.07
CA LEU A 911 5.08 -13.40 -30.40
C LEU A 911 6.53 -12.98 -30.68
N ARG A 912 7.45 -13.94 -30.85
CA ARG A 912 8.83 -13.68 -31.28
C ARG A 912 8.85 -13.12 -32.70
N SER A 913 8.07 -13.69 -33.61
CA SER A 913 7.96 -13.22 -35.00
C SER A 913 7.30 -11.84 -35.11
N GLU A 914 6.40 -11.49 -34.18
CA GLU A 914 5.79 -10.16 -34.03
C GLU A 914 6.75 -9.14 -33.40
N GLY A 915 7.87 -9.59 -32.83
CA GLY A 915 8.85 -8.74 -32.14
C GLY A 915 8.50 -8.41 -30.68
N MET A 916 7.44 -8.99 -30.13
CA MET A 916 6.96 -8.71 -28.76
C MET A 916 7.91 -9.23 -27.67
N LEU A 917 8.65 -10.31 -27.93
CA LEU A 917 9.63 -10.84 -26.97
C LEU A 917 10.81 -9.88 -26.75
N GLY A 918 11.14 -9.07 -27.76
CA GLY A 918 12.30 -8.18 -27.76
C GLY A 918 13.66 -8.89 -27.64
N ASP A 919 14.71 -8.19 -28.06
CA ASP A 919 16.09 -8.58 -27.74
C ASP A 919 16.43 -8.04 -26.34
N ILE A 920 16.92 -8.90 -25.45
CA ILE A 920 17.51 -8.44 -24.19
C ILE A 920 18.88 -7.89 -24.55
N ALA A 921 19.12 -6.59 -24.30
CA ALA A 921 20.43 -5.99 -24.51
C ALA A 921 21.51 -6.81 -23.75
N PRO A 922 22.73 -6.97 -24.30
CA PRO A 922 23.81 -7.66 -23.58
C PRO A 922 23.98 -7.03 -22.19
N GLY A 923 23.64 -7.79 -21.16
CA GLY A 923 23.46 -7.30 -19.80
C GLY A 923 24.77 -6.91 -19.13
N ASP A 924 25.13 -5.63 -19.23
CA ASP A 924 26.26 -5.05 -18.50
C ASP A 924 25.81 -4.34 -17.21
N HIS A 925 24.55 -4.50 -16.80
CA HIS A 925 23.98 -3.88 -15.59
C HIS A 925 23.44 -4.90 -14.59
N VAL A 926 23.36 -4.43 -13.34
CA VAL A 926 22.78 -5.11 -12.20
C VAL A 926 21.61 -4.27 -11.71
N ALA A 927 20.47 -4.90 -11.55
CA ALA A 927 19.28 -4.35 -10.93
C ALA A 927 19.12 -4.96 -9.54
N VAL A 928 18.93 -4.13 -8.53
CA VAL A 928 18.68 -4.53 -7.15
C VAL A 928 17.33 -3.98 -6.72
N LYS A 929 16.41 -4.86 -6.33
CA LYS A 929 15.18 -4.48 -5.65
C LYS A 929 15.44 -4.44 -4.15
N GLU A 930 14.92 -3.44 -3.46
CA GLU A 930 14.88 -3.37 -2.00
C GLU A 930 13.45 -3.04 -1.51
N ALA A 931 13.06 -3.61 -0.38
CA ALA A 931 11.77 -3.44 0.26
C ALA A 931 11.72 -2.20 1.17
N VAL A 932 10.54 -1.61 1.31
CA VAL A 932 10.28 -0.50 2.23
C VAL A 932 9.31 -0.93 3.31
N LEU A 933 9.72 -0.77 4.57
CA LEU A 933 9.05 -1.32 5.75
C LEU A 933 8.35 -0.20 6.56
N PRO A 934 7.10 -0.40 7.02
CA PRO A 934 6.30 0.64 7.68
C PRO A 934 6.57 0.77 9.19
N PHE A 935 7.74 0.35 9.69
CA PHE A 935 8.02 0.33 11.13
C PHE A 935 7.98 1.71 11.81
N ASN A 936 8.15 2.79 11.05
CA ASN A 936 7.96 4.16 11.54
C ASN A 936 6.49 4.50 11.90
N ARG A 937 5.53 3.80 11.30
CA ARG A 937 4.09 3.88 11.65
C ARG A 937 3.69 2.95 12.79
N PHE A 938 4.52 1.96 13.09
CA PHE A 938 4.31 0.96 14.14
C PHE A 938 5.53 0.86 15.07
N PRO A 939 5.88 1.95 15.79
CA PRO A 939 7.12 2.05 16.57
C PRO A 939 7.19 1.11 17.78
N GLU A 940 6.07 0.45 18.12
CA GLU A 940 5.96 -0.54 19.19
C GLU A 940 6.12 -1.98 18.69
N SER A 941 6.17 -2.19 17.37
CA SER A 941 6.45 -3.49 16.78
C SER A 941 7.96 -3.77 16.71
N ASP A 942 8.35 -5.04 16.87
CA ASP A 942 9.74 -5.46 16.68
C ASP A 942 10.12 -5.40 15.20
N GLN A 943 11.23 -4.72 14.91
CA GLN A 943 11.72 -4.43 13.57
C GLN A 943 12.62 -5.54 13.04
N LEU A 944 12.12 -6.75 13.20
CA LEU A 944 12.81 -7.96 12.78
C LEU A 944 12.15 -8.49 11.50
N LEU A 945 12.99 -8.81 10.52
CA LEU A 945 12.55 -9.54 9.34
C LEU A 945 12.29 -11.01 9.69
N GLY A 946 11.33 -11.62 9.00
CA GLY A 946 10.98 -13.02 9.24
C GLY A 946 10.20 -13.63 8.09
N PRO A 947 9.60 -14.81 8.30
CA PRO A 947 8.91 -15.55 7.26
C PRO A 947 7.55 -14.93 6.87
N GLU A 948 7.08 -13.93 7.62
CA GLU A 948 5.88 -13.17 7.29
C GLU A 948 6.26 -11.80 6.73
N MET A 949 5.71 -11.47 5.56
CA MET A 949 5.94 -10.19 4.86
C MET A 949 5.30 -9.02 5.62
N ARG A 950 6.03 -7.90 5.70
CA ARG A 950 5.62 -6.65 6.35
C ARG A 950 5.83 -5.40 5.51
N SER A 951 6.58 -5.48 4.42
CA SER A 951 6.85 -4.35 3.52
C SER A 951 5.59 -3.86 2.79
N THR A 952 5.54 -2.56 2.55
CA THR A 952 4.42 -1.89 1.85
C THR A 952 4.72 -1.57 0.39
N GLY A 953 6.00 -1.53 0.01
CA GLY A 953 6.43 -1.19 -1.33
C GLY A 953 7.88 -1.55 -1.57
N GLU A 954 8.37 -1.22 -2.76
CA GLU A 954 9.71 -1.55 -3.22
C GLU A 954 10.34 -0.41 -4.03
N VAL A 955 11.66 -0.45 -4.12
CA VAL A 955 12.48 0.44 -4.96
C VAL A 955 13.46 -0.38 -5.77
N MET A 956 13.96 0.20 -6.85
CA MET A 956 15.00 -0.41 -7.68
C MET A 956 16.23 0.50 -7.77
N GLY A 957 17.39 -0.06 -7.48
CA GLY A 957 18.69 0.51 -7.81
C GLY A 957 19.28 -0.19 -9.04
N ILE A 958 19.69 0.58 -10.04
CA ILE A 958 20.29 0.05 -11.26
C ILE A 958 21.62 0.74 -11.56
N ASP A 959 22.65 -0.07 -11.79
CA ASP A 959 23.97 0.41 -12.19
C ASP A 959 24.75 -0.69 -12.96
N LEU A 960 25.91 -0.36 -13.52
CA LEU A 960 26.80 -1.33 -14.13
C LEU A 960 27.56 -2.18 -13.09
N GLY A 961 27.75 -1.63 -11.88
CA GLY A 961 28.40 -2.33 -10.77
C GLY A 961 27.43 -2.73 -9.65
N VAL A 962 27.59 -3.94 -9.13
CA VAL A 962 26.78 -4.49 -8.03
C VAL A 962 26.74 -3.57 -6.81
N GLY A 963 27.90 -3.06 -6.39
CA GLY A 963 28.01 -2.21 -5.19
C GLY A 963 27.20 -0.92 -5.33
N LEU A 964 27.27 -0.24 -6.47
CA LEU A 964 26.49 0.98 -6.72
C LEU A 964 25.00 0.69 -6.92
N ALA A 965 24.64 -0.40 -7.59
CA ALA A 965 23.24 -0.81 -7.74
C ALA A 965 22.59 -1.08 -6.36
N PHE A 966 23.30 -1.81 -5.49
CA PHE A 966 22.86 -2.03 -4.11
C PHE A 966 22.78 -0.70 -3.35
N ALA A 967 23.82 0.13 -3.39
CA ALA A 967 23.81 1.40 -2.66
C ALA A 967 22.69 2.36 -3.12
N LYS A 968 22.38 2.39 -4.41
CA LYS A 968 21.21 3.11 -4.95
C LYS A 968 19.91 2.56 -4.38
N SER A 969 19.71 1.23 -4.36
CA SER A 969 18.50 0.63 -3.80
C SER A 969 18.29 1.02 -2.32
N GLN A 970 19.37 1.06 -1.54
CA GLN A 970 19.33 1.43 -0.12
C GLN A 970 18.97 2.90 0.08
N ILE A 971 19.59 3.80 -0.69
CA ILE A 971 19.27 5.24 -0.65
C ILE A 971 17.80 5.45 -1.05
N ALA A 972 17.33 4.77 -2.10
CA ALA A 972 15.96 4.86 -2.57
C ALA A 972 14.94 4.35 -1.54
N ALA A 973 15.30 3.35 -0.73
CA ALA A 973 14.48 2.84 0.37
C ALA A 973 14.48 3.75 1.62
N GLY A 974 15.21 4.87 1.59
CA GLY A 974 15.32 5.83 2.68
C GLY A 974 16.49 5.58 3.64
N THR A 975 17.36 4.60 3.34
CA THR A 975 18.53 4.29 4.17
C THR A 975 19.74 5.09 3.70
N LYS A 976 20.18 6.05 4.52
CA LYS A 976 21.43 6.79 4.27
C LYS A 976 22.63 6.01 4.78
N MET A 977 23.44 5.50 3.86
CA MET A 977 24.71 4.85 4.20
C MET A 977 25.70 5.86 4.80
N PRO A 978 26.35 5.54 5.93
CA PRO A 978 27.30 6.44 6.57
C PRO A 978 28.66 6.43 5.86
N ASP A 979 29.37 7.56 5.94
CA ASP A 979 30.73 7.69 5.41
C ASP A 979 31.82 7.41 6.43
N ALA A 980 31.56 7.62 7.73
CA ALA A 980 32.48 7.39 8.83
C ALA A 980 31.72 7.31 10.15
N GLY A 981 32.37 6.81 11.21
CA GLY A 981 31.82 6.76 12.56
C GLY A 981 31.95 5.37 13.19
N ALA A 982 31.15 5.12 14.23
CA ALA A 982 31.14 3.85 14.94
C ALA A 982 29.94 2.98 14.57
N ILE A 983 30.19 1.71 14.28
CA ILE A 983 29.19 0.70 13.93
C ILE A 983 29.03 -0.28 15.09
N PHE A 984 27.79 -0.58 15.45
CA PHE A 984 27.51 -1.54 16.52
C PHE A 984 27.25 -2.94 15.95
N PHE A 985 27.99 -3.94 16.45
CA PHE A 985 27.86 -5.36 16.11
C PHE A 985 27.35 -6.19 17.29
N SER A 986 26.21 -6.84 17.10
CA SER A 986 25.71 -7.87 18.01
C SER A 986 25.16 -9.04 17.22
N VAL A 987 26.00 -10.05 17.01
CA VAL A 987 25.71 -11.20 16.13
C VAL A 987 25.54 -12.49 16.93
N ALA A 988 24.59 -13.32 16.53
CA ALA A 988 24.37 -14.66 17.07
C ALA A 988 25.57 -15.58 16.81
N ASP A 989 25.68 -16.67 17.57
CA ASP A 989 26.85 -17.55 17.52
C ASP A 989 27.06 -18.20 16.14
N ARG A 990 25.97 -18.57 15.44
CA ARG A 990 26.02 -19.13 14.08
C ARG A 990 26.58 -18.15 13.04
N ASP A 991 26.28 -16.87 13.22
CA ASP A 991 26.60 -15.80 12.27
C ASP A 991 28.03 -15.28 12.42
N LYS A 992 28.74 -15.68 13.48
CA LYS A 992 30.06 -15.12 13.82
C LYS A 992 31.08 -15.29 12.70
N ALA A 993 31.10 -16.43 12.03
CA ALA A 993 32.08 -16.69 10.97
C ALA A 993 31.97 -15.66 9.83
N MET A 994 30.76 -15.51 9.27
CA MET A 994 30.51 -14.49 8.23
C MET A 994 30.57 -13.07 8.79
N GLY A 995 30.13 -12.87 10.04
CA GLY A 995 30.14 -11.57 10.71
C GLY A 995 31.54 -10.99 10.90
N ILE A 996 32.55 -11.86 11.07
CA ILE A 996 33.96 -11.45 11.11
C ILE A 996 34.42 -10.89 9.76
N GLU A 997 34.02 -11.49 8.63
CA GLU A 997 34.33 -10.97 7.30
C GLU A 997 33.68 -9.61 7.06
N ALA A 998 32.42 -9.46 7.46
CA ALA A 998 31.70 -8.19 7.37
C ALA A 998 32.40 -7.11 8.21
N ALA A 999 32.68 -7.37 9.48
CA ALA A 999 33.36 -6.43 10.37
C ALA A 999 34.75 -6.04 9.88
N ARG A 1000 35.51 -6.97 9.28
CA ARG A 1000 36.80 -6.67 8.65
C ARG A 1000 36.65 -5.69 7.49
N SER A 1001 35.64 -5.87 6.64
CA SER A 1001 35.35 -4.97 5.52
C SER A 1001 35.07 -3.54 6.01
N TYR A 1002 34.27 -3.39 7.06
CA TYR A 1002 34.02 -2.08 7.68
C TYR A 1002 35.27 -1.46 8.34
N ALA A 1003 36.09 -2.27 9.00
CA ALA A 1003 37.34 -1.80 9.60
C ALA A 1003 38.35 -1.33 8.53
N GLU A 1004 38.43 -2.03 7.38
CA GLU A 1004 39.23 -1.61 6.22
C GLU A 1004 38.73 -0.30 5.59
N LEU A 1005 37.42 -0.05 5.67
CA LEU A 1005 36.79 1.22 5.34
C LEU A 1005 36.98 2.30 6.43
N GLY A 1006 37.65 1.99 7.54
CA GLY A 1006 37.99 2.96 8.59
C GLY A 1006 36.87 3.27 9.58
N PHE A 1007 35.87 2.40 9.72
CA PHE A 1007 34.86 2.51 10.78
C PHE A 1007 35.36 1.96 12.12
N ASP A 1008 34.95 2.58 13.21
CA ASP A 1008 35.17 2.06 14.55
C ASP A 1008 34.16 0.94 14.84
N ILE A 1009 34.64 -0.24 15.24
CA ILE A 1009 33.77 -1.37 15.58
C ILE A 1009 33.49 -1.40 17.08
N ILE A 1010 32.23 -1.23 17.47
CA ILE A 1010 31.73 -1.44 18.84
C ILE A 1010 30.91 -2.72 18.84
N ALA A 1011 31.08 -3.60 19.84
CA ALA A 1011 30.35 -4.86 19.86
C ALA A 1011 29.93 -5.31 21.26
N THR A 1012 28.95 -6.23 21.34
CA THR A 1012 28.67 -6.94 22.59
C THR A 1012 29.82 -7.88 22.95
N ALA A 1013 29.99 -8.21 24.24
CA ALA A 1013 31.14 -8.95 24.74
C ALA A 1013 31.43 -10.26 23.97
N GLY A 1014 30.39 -11.03 23.63
CA GLY A 1014 30.53 -12.30 22.90
C GLY A 1014 30.96 -12.12 21.44
N THR A 1015 30.49 -11.05 20.78
CA THR A 1015 30.89 -10.69 19.42
C THR A 1015 32.30 -10.09 19.41
N ALA A 1016 32.61 -9.19 20.34
CA ALA A 1016 33.92 -8.56 20.49
C ALA A 1016 35.04 -9.59 20.70
N ALA A 1017 34.79 -10.63 21.51
CA ALA A 1017 35.76 -11.70 21.73
C ALA A 1017 36.06 -12.50 20.45
N ALA A 1018 35.03 -12.81 19.66
CA ALA A 1018 35.18 -13.52 18.38
C ALA A 1018 35.95 -12.69 17.34
N LEU A 1019 35.64 -11.39 17.23
CA LEU A 1019 36.33 -10.46 16.33
C LEU A 1019 37.82 -10.32 16.66
N ARG A 1020 38.15 -10.12 17.95
CA ARG A 1020 39.55 -10.00 18.40
C ARG A 1020 40.37 -11.26 18.18
N ALA A 1021 39.75 -12.44 18.32
CA ALA A 1021 40.42 -13.72 18.07
C ALA A 1021 40.92 -13.84 16.62
N GLU A 1022 40.20 -13.23 15.66
CA GLU A 1022 40.55 -13.19 14.23
C GLU A 1022 41.26 -11.88 13.81
N GLY A 1023 41.77 -11.11 14.79
CA GLY A 1023 42.60 -9.93 14.55
C GLY A 1023 41.85 -8.66 14.13
N VAL A 1024 40.52 -8.62 14.24
CA VAL A 1024 39.73 -7.40 13.99
C VAL A 1024 39.77 -6.50 15.22
N GLU A 1025 40.13 -5.23 15.04
CA GLU A 1025 40.17 -4.25 16.13
C GLU A 1025 38.74 -3.90 16.59
N VAL A 1026 38.53 -3.84 17.91
CA VAL A 1026 37.23 -3.51 18.51
C VAL A 1026 37.43 -2.33 19.46
N ALA A 1027 36.94 -1.16 19.05
CA ALA A 1027 37.09 0.14 19.69
C ALA A 1027 36.39 0.22 21.07
N GLY A 1028 35.30 -0.54 21.26
CA GLY A 1028 34.57 -0.56 22.53
C GLY A 1028 33.70 -1.78 22.73
N VAL A 1029 33.44 -2.13 23.99
CA VAL A 1029 32.52 -3.21 24.35
C VAL A 1029 31.29 -2.60 25.02
N ALA A 1030 30.12 -2.74 24.39
CA ALA A 1030 28.87 -2.23 24.94
C ALA A 1030 28.29 -3.19 26.00
N ALA A 1031 27.70 -2.62 27.05
CA ALA A 1031 26.95 -3.38 28.04
C ALA A 1031 25.67 -3.98 27.43
N LYS A 1032 25.11 -4.99 28.11
CA LYS A 1032 23.75 -5.48 27.83
C LYS A 1032 22.72 -4.45 28.28
N VAL A 1033 21.55 -4.46 27.66
CA VAL A 1033 20.46 -3.53 27.98
C VAL A 1033 20.12 -3.61 29.47
N GLY A 1034 20.16 -2.45 30.16
CA GLY A 1034 19.86 -2.36 31.59
C GLY A 1034 20.93 -2.90 32.55
N ALA A 1035 22.07 -3.40 32.05
CA ALA A 1035 23.21 -3.77 32.88
C ALA A 1035 24.13 -2.55 33.10
N PRO A 1036 24.66 -2.32 34.32
CA PRO A 1036 25.60 -1.22 34.55
C PRO A 1036 26.89 -1.46 33.74
N ALA A 1037 27.46 -0.38 33.17
CA ALA A 1037 28.77 -0.43 32.55
C ALA A 1037 29.81 -0.96 33.57
N GLY A 1038 30.39 -2.12 33.28
CA GLY A 1038 31.35 -2.81 34.15
C GLY A 1038 32.70 -3.02 33.45
N GLU A 1039 33.77 -3.17 34.22
CA GLU A 1039 35.08 -3.53 33.66
C GLU A 1039 35.06 -4.95 33.08
N HIS A 1040 35.26 -5.05 31.76
CA HIS A 1040 35.45 -6.33 31.08
C HIS A 1040 36.86 -6.35 30.46
N ASP A 1041 37.72 -7.19 31.04
CA ASP A 1041 38.96 -7.70 30.45
C ASP A 1041 39.87 -6.63 29.80
N GLY A 1042 40.07 -5.49 30.48
CA GLY A 1042 40.97 -4.42 30.02
C GLY A 1042 40.47 -3.56 28.85
N SER A 1043 39.18 -3.65 28.48
CA SER A 1043 38.57 -2.85 27.41
C SER A 1043 37.80 -1.62 27.91
N VAL A 1044 37.62 -0.61 27.04
CA VAL A 1044 36.74 0.54 27.31
C VAL A 1044 35.31 0.04 27.40
N SER A 1045 34.77 0.00 28.63
CA SER A 1045 33.38 -0.33 28.90
C SER A 1045 32.50 0.84 28.50
N LEU A 1046 31.61 0.61 27.55
CA LEU A 1046 30.63 1.59 27.09
C LEU A 1046 29.25 1.29 27.70
N PRO A 1047 28.36 2.30 27.77
CA PRO A 1047 26.94 2.07 28.02
C PRO A 1047 26.33 1.06 27.05
N ASP A 1048 25.09 0.65 27.32
CA ASP A 1048 24.38 -0.24 26.39
C ASP A 1048 24.11 0.44 25.04
N ALA A 1049 23.80 -0.38 24.04
CA ALA A 1049 23.62 0.11 22.68
C ALA A 1049 22.45 1.09 22.54
N VAL A 1050 21.39 0.98 23.35
CA VAL A 1050 20.25 1.92 23.31
C VAL A 1050 20.74 3.30 23.75
N GLU A 1051 21.47 3.40 24.86
CA GLU A 1051 22.03 4.67 25.32
C GLU A 1051 23.03 5.27 24.31
N LEU A 1052 23.83 4.42 23.65
CA LEU A 1052 24.76 4.87 22.60
C LEU A 1052 24.02 5.43 21.37
N ILE A 1053 22.90 4.82 20.97
CA ILE A 1053 22.03 5.29 19.88
C ILE A 1053 21.40 6.64 20.26
N GLU A 1054 20.79 6.73 21.45
CA GLU A 1054 20.14 7.96 21.93
C GLU A 1054 21.13 9.14 22.05
N LYS A 1055 22.39 8.85 22.37
CA LYS A 1055 23.48 9.83 22.43
C LYS A 1055 24.16 10.10 21.07
N GLN A 1056 23.61 9.57 19.97
CA GLN A 1056 24.14 9.71 18.61
C GLN A 1056 25.62 9.32 18.49
N ARG A 1057 26.03 8.27 19.21
CA ARG A 1057 27.42 7.75 19.19
C ARG A 1057 27.62 6.67 18.13
N LEU A 1058 26.54 6.18 17.52
CA LEU A 1058 26.54 5.12 16.51
C LEU A 1058 25.96 5.65 15.21
N VAL A 1059 26.48 5.16 14.09
CA VAL A 1059 26.02 5.54 12.74
C VAL A 1059 25.35 4.38 11.99
N MET A 1060 25.47 3.15 12.49
CA MET A 1060 24.87 1.95 11.91
C MET A 1060 24.79 0.84 12.97
N VAL A 1061 23.77 -0.01 12.85
CA VAL A 1061 23.55 -1.18 13.72
C VAL A 1061 23.48 -2.46 12.89
N ILE A 1062 24.28 -3.45 13.26
CA ILE A 1062 24.24 -4.81 12.73
C ILE A 1062 23.86 -5.74 13.88
N ASN A 1063 22.62 -6.24 13.85
CA ASN A 1063 22.08 -7.07 14.91
C ASN A 1063 21.35 -8.31 14.36
N THR A 1064 21.98 -9.48 14.46
CA THR A 1064 21.32 -10.75 14.12
C THR A 1064 20.62 -11.35 15.35
N PRO A 1065 19.38 -11.84 15.23
CA PRO A 1065 18.58 -12.32 16.36
C PRO A 1065 19.07 -13.68 16.90
N ARG A 1066 18.79 -13.96 18.17
CA ARG A 1066 19.00 -15.27 18.82
C ARG A 1066 17.65 -15.84 19.25
N GLY A 1067 16.85 -16.34 18.30
CA GLY A 1067 15.47 -16.82 18.56
C GLY A 1067 14.48 -15.69 18.93
N ARG A 1068 13.17 -16.02 19.09
CA ARG A 1068 12.09 -15.09 19.44
C ARG A 1068 11.94 -14.90 20.97
N GLY A 1069 11.58 -13.68 21.38
CA GLY A 1069 11.08 -13.35 22.72
C GLY A 1069 10.95 -11.83 22.92
N ALA A 1070 9.76 -11.36 23.34
CA ALA A 1070 9.37 -9.94 23.48
C ALA A 1070 10.13 -9.13 24.56
N HIS A 1071 11.22 -9.67 25.10
CA HIS A 1071 12.05 -9.04 26.14
C HIS A 1071 13.55 -9.32 25.93
N ALA A 1072 13.98 -9.69 24.72
CA ALA A 1072 15.39 -9.87 24.41
C ALA A 1072 16.06 -8.51 24.13
N ASP A 1073 17.29 -8.32 24.60
CA ASP A 1073 18.10 -7.10 24.40
C ASP A 1073 18.07 -6.59 22.94
N GLY A 1074 18.03 -7.49 21.96
CA GLY A 1074 18.01 -7.15 20.53
C GLY A 1074 16.77 -6.36 20.08
N ASP A 1075 15.59 -6.62 20.65
CA ASP A 1075 14.36 -5.89 20.29
C ASP A 1075 14.48 -4.40 20.65
N TYR A 1076 14.91 -4.11 21.88
CA TYR A 1076 15.16 -2.73 22.33
C TYR A 1076 16.20 -2.01 21.45
N ILE A 1077 17.25 -2.71 21.02
CA ILE A 1077 18.31 -2.15 20.17
C ILE A 1077 17.76 -1.81 18.78
N ARG A 1078 16.98 -2.70 18.16
CA ARG A 1078 16.40 -2.47 16.84
C ARG A 1078 15.40 -1.32 16.86
N ARG A 1079 14.46 -1.30 17.82
CA ARG A 1079 13.53 -0.19 18.01
C ARG A 1079 14.24 1.14 18.20
N ALA A 1080 15.30 1.17 19.02
CA ALA A 1080 16.09 2.38 19.22
C ALA A 1080 16.77 2.84 17.91
N ALA A 1081 17.36 1.92 17.14
CA ALA A 1081 18.06 2.24 15.89
C ALA A 1081 17.14 2.92 14.87
N SER A 1082 15.96 2.36 14.62
CA SER A 1082 15.00 2.96 13.69
C SER A 1082 14.34 4.23 14.21
N ARG A 1083 14.03 4.32 15.51
CA ARG A 1083 13.57 5.59 16.10
C ARG A 1083 14.59 6.72 15.90
N ALA A 1084 15.88 6.37 15.88
CA ALA A 1084 16.98 7.29 15.59
C ALA A 1084 17.29 7.46 14.09
N GLY A 1085 16.60 6.73 13.20
CA GLY A 1085 16.85 6.74 11.75
C GLY A 1085 18.21 6.18 11.35
N LEU A 1086 18.80 5.29 12.16
CA LEU A 1086 20.07 4.63 11.84
C LEU A 1086 19.85 3.44 10.90
N PRO A 1087 20.72 3.24 9.89
CA PRO A 1087 20.76 2.00 9.11
C PRO A 1087 20.85 0.77 10.03
N LEU A 1088 19.92 -0.17 9.83
CA LEU A 1088 19.79 -1.39 10.61
C LEU A 1088 19.83 -2.60 9.67
N PHE A 1089 20.81 -3.48 9.87
CA PHE A 1089 20.90 -4.75 9.15
C PHE A 1089 20.72 -5.92 10.12
N THR A 1090 19.73 -6.77 9.85
CA THR A 1090 19.41 -7.93 10.69
C THR A 1090 19.98 -9.25 10.18
N THR A 1091 20.62 -9.24 9.00
CA THR A 1091 21.32 -10.39 8.41
C THR A 1091 22.77 -10.02 8.10
N ILE A 1092 23.68 -11.00 8.15
CA ILE A 1092 25.08 -10.75 7.80
C ILE A 1092 25.27 -10.52 6.30
N ALA A 1093 24.49 -11.20 5.46
CA ALA A 1093 24.56 -11.04 4.02
C ALA A 1093 24.23 -9.61 3.59
N ALA A 1094 23.16 -9.01 4.14
CA ALA A 1094 22.83 -7.60 3.91
C ALA A 1094 23.93 -6.66 4.45
N ALA A 1095 24.48 -6.94 5.63
CA ALA A 1095 25.59 -6.17 6.19
C ALA A 1095 26.85 -6.20 5.30
N ARG A 1096 27.13 -7.30 4.60
CA ARG A 1096 28.24 -7.40 3.62
C ARG A 1096 27.92 -6.65 2.33
N ALA A 1097 26.70 -6.78 1.81
CA ALA A 1097 26.27 -6.03 0.64
C ALA A 1097 26.35 -4.51 0.88
N ALA A 1098 25.96 -4.04 2.07
CA ALA A 1098 26.09 -2.66 2.50
C ALA A 1098 27.57 -2.19 2.56
N ALA A 1099 28.48 -3.01 3.10
CA ALA A 1099 29.91 -2.69 3.11
C ALA A 1099 30.47 -2.52 1.69
N ASN A 1100 30.10 -3.41 0.76
CA ASN A 1100 30.49 -3.32 -0.65
C ASN A 1100 29.89 -2.07 -1.32
N GLY A 1101 28.64 -1.71 -0.99
CA GLY A 1101 28.00 -0.50 -1.47
C GLY A 1101 28.71 0.78 -1.02
N ILE A 1102 29.07 0.86 0.26
CA ILE A 1102 29.84 1.98 0.82
C ILE A 1102 31.22 2.08 0.15
N ALA A 1103 31.91 0.95 -0.03
CA ALA A 1103 33.19 0.93 -0.74
C ALA A 1103 33.06 1.50 -2.16
N ALA A 1104 32.06 1.03 -2.91
CA ALA A 1104 31.82 1.48 -4.29
C ALA A 1104 31.47 2.97 -4.37
N GLN A 1105 30.65 3.50 -3.46
CA GLN A 1105 30.31 4.93 -3.40
C GLN A 1105 31.52 5.83 -3.12
N ARG A 1106 32.52 5.34 -2.38
CA ARG A 1106 33.76 6.10 -2.13
C ARG A 1106 34.70 6.11 -3.33
N GLU A 1107 34.67 5.06 -4.14
CA GLU A 1107 35.54 4.91 -5.31
C GLU A 1107 34.96 5.55 -6.58
N HIS A 1108 33.64 5.61 -6.69
CA HIS A 1108 32.93 6.02 -7.89
C HIS A 1108 31.78 6.98 -7.60
N PRO A 1109 31.57 8.02 -8.43
CA PRO A 1109 30.41 8.90 -8.30
C PRO A 1109 29.11 8.16 -8.67
N LEU A 1110 27.99 8.58 -8.09
CA LEU A 1110 26.66 8.12 -8.50
C LEU A 1110 26.36 8.66 -9.90
N VAL A 1111 26.26 7.77 -10.88
CA VAL A 1111 25.90 8.11 -12.27
C VAL A 1111 24.44 7.77 -12.51
N VAL A 1112 23.67 8.73 -13.03
CA VAL A 1112 22.26 8.55 -13.38
C VAL A 1112 22.10 8.14 -14.85
N ARG A 1113 21.19 7.22 -15.14
CA ARG A 1113 20.83 6.86 -16.53
C ARG A 1113 19.33 6.58 -16.65
N PRO A 1114 18.70 6.98 -17.77
CA PRO A 1114 17.32 6.61 -18.00
C PRO A 1114 17.21 5.11 -18.35
N LEU A 1115 16.09 4.50 -18.01
CA LEU A 1115 15.76 3.09 -18.23
C LEU A 1115 15.89 2.69 -19.70
N GLN A 1116 15.46 3.59 -20.60
CA GLN A 1116 15.59 3.44 -22.06
C GLN A 1116 17.06 3.30 -22.51
N ALA A 1117 18.04 3.78 -21.75
CA ALA A 1117 19.46 3.57 -22.05
C ALA A 1117 19.90 2.16 -21.66
N TYR A 1118 19.50 1.66 -20.50
CA TYR A 1118 19.78 0.27 -20.08
C TYR A 1118 19.15 -0.74 -21.05
N HIS A 1119 17.91 -0.52 -21.47
CA HIS A 1119 17.20 -1.42 -22.40
C HIS A 1119 17.80 -1.45 -23.82
N ARG A 1120 18.50 -0.38 -24.24
CA ARG A 1120 19.21 -0.35 -25.54
C ARG A 1120 20.65 -0.87 -25.46
N GLY A 1121 21.15 -1.11 -24.24
CA GLY A 1121 22.55 -1.42 -23.96
C GLY A 1121 23.39 -0.16 -23.74
N VAL A 1122 24.18 -0.15 -22.66
CA VAL A 1122 25.06 0.96 -22.31
C VAL A 1122 26.41 0.77 -22.99
N HIS A 1123 26.66 1.48 -24.09
CA HIS A 1123 27.99 1.53 -24.70
C HIS A 1123 28.90 2.48 -23.90
N LEU A 1124 29.90 1.90 -23.20
CA LEU A 1124 30.92 2.64 -22.44
C LEU A 1124 31.84 3.50 -23.31
#